data_AF-A0A1K0GES8-F1
#
_entry.id   AF-A0A1K0GES8-F1
#
_cell.length_a   1.000
_cell.length_b   1.000
_cell.length_c   1.000
_cell.angle_alpha   90.00
_cell.angle_beta   90.00
_cell.angle_gamma   90.00
#
_symmetry.space_group_name_H-M   'P 1'
#
loop_
_entity.id
_entity.type
_entity.pdbx_description
1 polymer ?
#
loop_
_entity_poly.entity_id
_entity_poly.type
_entity_poly.pdbx_seq_one_letter_code
_entity_poly.pdbx_strand_id
1 'polypeptide(L)'
;MLGVDLGTSHTVAMLRWPDGRVRPLLFDGRPLLPSAVFRDADGRLHVGQDAVRLGYAEPARLEPHPKRHVDAATILLGDAEVPVPELLAALLEAVAREAVAAAGLLPPAVVTHPAAWGTARREVLTRALALAGWPPETQLVPEPVAAARYFAEVLRRPVPVGATLAVFDFGGGTLDVAVVRNEGTAPDGRGRFAVIASGGLDDLGGLDIDAALVDHLGMELAASEPTAWAALREPVTLAQWRARRHFWDDVRGAKEMLSRTAQAPVAVPGLEHAVHLTRDELELVTAPLVRRGVAEAGVVIKAAGLTPADLAGLFLVGGSSRVPLVARLLHSELGVAPTVLEQPELPVAEGAILAATPPPAPVSPASPAAIPASPSASVVGTPASPSASVAETSSAPPPSPAAPTVEPTGEPSYAEPVDPWATGEAVALAAAHGETFTLPTSGASVSPTPIQPTGDPWLASAQPPPEPALPAYRRKGLWIVSAATVVVLGVAATVVALFWPGYSALDYQPLGEPRRIAPVAPLTSSFSAAALRDGRAYFAGADDQGQLGVVAAAADSGETLWRSTEAGVADRWEFFFTLPHAVVAISATDSDTRDRRMVLLDPGHGNKMWERRIASDDSMLFTGDTAVLVDRAESRVVGLEVRRRGWVAWDQKNPKSQYGQSTTKVVTATTSGDLAGAATTGGVPFAEPMDDDERLVQIGA
;
A
#
# COMPACT_ATOMS: atom_id res chain seq x y z
N MET A 1 0.16 19.86 -19.94
CA MET A 1 0.62 18.71 -19.14
C MET A 1 -0.44 18.38 -18.11
N LEU A 2 -0.53 17.11 -17.72
CA LEU A 2 -1.50 16.59 -16.77
C LEU A 2 -0.76 16.04 -15.54
N GLY A 3 -1.19 16.41 -14.34
CA GLY A 3 -0.75 15.78 -13.10
C GLY A 3 -1.94 15.10 -12.45
N VAL A 4 -1.79 13.84 -12.05
CA VAL A 4 -2.86 13.06 -11.41
C VAL A 4 -2.39 12.57 -10.07
N ASP A 5 -3.17 12.85 -9.04
CA ASP A 5 -3.12 12.14 -7.77
C ASP A 5 -4.20 11.06 -7.74
N LEU A 6 -3.79 9.80 -7.83
CA LEU A 6 -4.70 8.65 -7.76
C LEU A 6 -4.85 8.29 -6.28
N GLY A 7 -5.66 9.04 -5.53
CA GLY A 7 -5.88 8.84 -4.09
C GLY A 7 -6.86 7.71 -3.77
N THR A 8 -6.81 7.19 -2.54
CA THR A 8 -7.59 6.01 -2.10
C THR A 8 -9.10 6.26 -2.08
N SER A 9 -9.55 7.47 -1.77
CA SER A 9 -10.98 7.83 -1.74
C SER A 9 -11.37 8.87 -2.80
N HIS A 10 -10.42 9.70 -3.25
CA HIS A 10 -10.61 10.66 -4.33
C HIS A 10 -9.40 10.67 -5.26
N THR A 11 -9.66 10.71 -6.55
CA THR A 11 -8.70 11.02 -7.60
C THR A 11 -8.76 12.52 -7.91
N VAL A 12 -7.60 13.16 -8.00
CA VAL A 12 -7.46 14.58 -8.30
C VAL A 12 -6.63 14.73 -9.56
N ALA A 13 -7.00 15.64 -10.45
CA ALA A 13 -6.22 15.91 -11.64
C ALA A 13 -6.05 17.42 -11.88
N MET A 14 -4.89 17.80 -12.39
CA MET A 14 -4.47 19.18 -12.62
C MET A 14 -3.94 19.33 -14.04
N LEU A 15 -4.42 20.35 -14.76
CA LEU A 15 -3.97 20.71 -16.11
C LEU A 15 -3.10 21.97 -16.06
N ARG A 16 -1.87 21.86 -16.56
CA ARG A 16 -0.99 23.01 -16.83
C ARG A 16 -0.93 23.33 -18.32
N TRP A 17 -1.31 24.56 -18.65
CA TRP A 17 -1.35 25.12 -20.00
C TRP A 17 0.03 25.65 -20.44
N PRO A 18 0.27 25.86 -21.75
CA PRO A 18 1.55 26.38 -22.27
C PRO A 18 1.92 27.77 -21.75
N ASP A 19 0.93 28.59 -21.39
CA ASP A 19 1.11 29.90 -20.75
C ASP A 19 1.48 29.82 -19.25
N GLY A 20 1.62 28.60 -18.71
CA GLY A 20 2.00 28.33 -17.33
C GLY A 20 0.83 28.27 -16.35
N ARG A 21 -0.41 28.63 -16.73
CA ARG A 21 -1.57 28.52 -15.84
C ARG A 21 -1.85 27.06 -15.48
N VAL A 22 -1.99 26.79 -14.19
CA VAL A 22 -2.51 25.53 -13.64
C VAL A 22 -3.98 25.70 -13.30
N ARG A 23 -4.80 24.68 -13.56
CA ARG A 23 -6.20 24.59 -13.12
C ARG A 23 -6.54 23.14 -12.76
N PRO A 24 -7.42 22.89 -11.77
CA PRO A 24 -7.98 21.56 -11.59
C PRO A 24 -8.77 21.14 -12.83
N LEU A 25 -8.65 19.86 -13.17
CA LEU A 25 -9.59 19.17 -14.03
C LEU A 25 -10.91 19.00 -13.27
N LEU A 26 -12.04 19.06 -13.96
CA LEU A 26 -13.35 18.98 -13.33
C LEU A 26 -14.11 17.73 -13.79
N PHE A 27 -14.64 16.99 -12.82
CA PHE A 27 -15.48 15.81 -12.97
C PHE A 27 -16.87 16.21 -12.49
N ASP A 28 -17.88 16.21 -13.35
CA ASP A 28 -19.23 16.71 -13.03
C ASP A 28 -19.24 18.13 -12.43
N GLY A 29 -18.27 18.97 -12.85
CA GLY A 29 -18.05 20.33 -12.34
C GLY A 29 -17.26 20.42 -11.02
N ARG A 30 -16.78 19.30 -10.46
CA ARG A 30 -16.05 19.23 -9.18
C ARG A 30 -14.56 18.89 -9.38
N PRO A 31 -13.63 19.42 -8.56
CA PRO A 31 -12.20 19.12 -8.68
C PRO A 31 -11.76 17.76 -8.10
N LEU A 32 -12.69 17.00 -7.52
CA LEU A 32 -12.45 15.69 -6.91
C LEU A 32 -13.35 14.65 -7.59
N LEU A 33 -12.74 13.61 -8.17
CA LEU A 33 -13.43 12.40 -8.63
C LEU A 33 -13.44 11.38 -7.48
N PRO A 34 -14.58 10.87 -6.99
CA PRO A 34 -14.57 9.74 -6.06
C PRO A 34 -13.86 8.54 -6.67
N SER A 35 -12.92 7.90 -5.96
CA SER A 35 -12.14 6.77 -6.49
C SER A 35 -12.95 5.45 -6.58
N ALA A 36 -14.27 5.52 -6.50
CA ALA A 36 -15.15 4.38 -6.49
C ALA A 36 -15.42 3.83 -7.90
N VAL A 37 -15.62 2.51 -7.99
CA VAL A 37 -15.93 1.76 -9.22
C VAL A 37 -17.12 0.83 -8.97
N PHE A 38 -18.10 0.85 -9.86
CA PHE A 38 -19.31 0.02 -9.81
C PHE A 38 -19.42 -0.83 -11.07
N ARG A 39 -19.71 -2.13 -10.94
CA ARG A 39 -19.95 -3.03 -12.10
C ARG A 39 -21.44 -3.32 -12.25
N ASP A 40 -22.04 -2.89 -13.35
CA ASP A 40 -23.46 -3.16 -13.63
C ASP A 40 -23.73 -4.62 -14.07
N ALA A 41 -25.01 -4.91 -14.38
CA ALA A 41 -25.47 -6.24 -14.78
C ALA A 41 -24.93 -6.69 -16.14
N ASP A 42 -24.69 -5.75 -17.07
CA ASP A 42 -24.07 -6.02 -18.38
C ASP A 42 -22.54 -6.17 -18.27
N GLY A 43 -21.98 -5.93 -17.08
CA GLY A 43 -20.56 -6.06 -16.75
C GLY A 43 -19.74 -4.81 -17.02
N ARG A 44 -20.37 -3.69 -17.38
CA ARG A 44 -19.70 -2.40 -17.61
C ARG A 44 -19.31 -1.77 -16.28
N LEU A 45 -18.10 -1.19 -16.25
CA LEU A 45 -17.62 -0.38 -15.14
C LEU A 45 -18.10 1.07 -15.26
N HIS A 46 -18.69 1.56 -14.19
CA HIS A 46 -18.99 2.97 -13.93
C HIS A 46 -18.04 3.45 -12.83
N VAL A 47 -17.72 4.75 -12.79
CA VAL A 47 -16.77 5.31 -11.82
C VAL A 47 -17.28 6.61 -11.21
N GLY A 48 -16.60 7.12 -10.18
CA GLY A 48 -16.85 8.47 -9.68
C GLY A 48 -18.19 8.62 -8.97
N GLN A 49 -18.86 9.75 -9.22
CA GLN A 49 -20.13 10.07 -8.56
C GLN A 49 -21.25 9.12 -8.97
N ASP A 50 -21.24 8.60 -10.21
CA ASP A 50 -22.21 7.62 -10.70
C ASP A 50 -22.00 6.24 -10.07
N ALA A 51 -20.75 5.79 -9.89
CA ALA A 51 -20.48 4.54 -9.15
C ALA A 51 -21.02 4.60 -7.72
N VAL A 52 -20.75 5.69 -6.99
CA VAL A 52 -21.32 5.92 -5.65
C VAL A 52 -22.85 5.93 -5.70
N ARG A 53 -23.45 6.57 -6.71
CA ARG A 53 -24.92 6.65 -6.85
C ARG A 53 -25.56 5.29 -7.12
N LEU A 54 -24.97 4.47 -7.98
CA LEU A 54 -25.42 3.12 -8.31
C LEU A 54 -25.20 2.15 -7.13
N GLY A 55 -24.10 2.31 -6.38
CA GLY A 55 -23.83 1.52 -5.17
C GLY A 55 -24.80 1.76 -4.00
N TYR A 56 -25.50 2.91 -3.95
CA TYR A 56 -26.64 3.06 -3.03
C TYR A 56 -27.83 2.17 -3.41
N ALA A 57 -27.94 1.72 -4.67
CA ALA A 57 -28.94 0.74 -5.10
C ALA A 57 -28.43 -0.70 -4.95
N GLU A 58 -27.18 -0.99 -5.34
CA GLU A 58 -26.59 -2.34 -5.25
C GLU A 58 -25.20 -2.30 -4.57
N PRO A 59 -25.14 -2.25 -3.23
CA PRO A 59 -23.86 -2.12 -2.50
C PRO A 59 -22.83 -3.21 -2.81
N ALA A 60 -23.28 -4.43 -3.12
CA ALA A 60 -22.40 -5.56 -3.45
C ALA A 60 -21.70 -5.43 -4.82
N ARG A 61 -22.11 -4.48 -5.68
CA ARG A 61 -21.51 -4.19 -7.00
C ARG A 61 -20.54 -3.00 -6.98
N LEU A 62 -20.31 -2.37 -5.81
CA LEU A 62 -19.47 -1.19 -5.63
C LEU A 62 -18.18 -1.52 -4.87
N GLU A 63 -17.03 -1.25 -5.47
CA GLU A 63 -15.77 -1.06 -4.72
C GLU A 63 -15.50 0.45 -4.55
N PRO A 64 -15.57 1.00 -3.32
CA PRO A 64 -15.35 2.42 -3.08
C PRO A 64 -13.87 2.87 -3.07
N HIS A 65 -12.91 1.97 -2.84
CA HIS A 65 -11.50 2.27 -2.54
C HIS A 65 -10.49 1.31 -3.22
N PRO A 66 -10.54 1.07 -4.54
CA PRO A 66 -9.77 0.03 -5.23
C PRO A 66 -8.25 0.15 -5.07
N LYS A 67 -7.70 1.33 -4.75
CA LYS A 67 -6.26 1.49 -4.42
C LYS A 67 -5.83 0.70 -3.17
N ARG A 68 -6.72 0.49 -2.18
CA ARG A 68 -6.44 -0.37 -1.00
C ARG A 68 -6.27 -1.85 -1.39
N HIS A 69 -6.73 -2.25 -2.58
CA HIS A 69 -6.66 -3.62 -3.09
C HIS A 69 -5.52 -3.84 -4.09
N VAL A 70 -4.54 -2.93 -4.20
CA VAL A 70 -3.44 -2.98 -5.19
C VAL A 70 -2.63 -4.29 -5.18
N ASP A 71 -2.56 -5.01 -4.05
CA ASP A 71 -1.87 -6.30 -3.93
C ASP A 71 -2.76 -7.52 -4.25
N ALA A 72 -4.07 -7.33 -4.41
CA ALA A 72 -5.01 -8.39 -4.78
C ALA A 72 -5.06 -8.57 -6.31
N ALA A 73 -5.30 -9.80 -6.76
CA ALA A 73 -5.48 -10.09 -8.18
C ALA A 73 -6.83 -9.55 -8.70
N THR A 74 -7.90 -9.80 -7.93
CA THR A 74 -9.31 -9.55 -8.29
C THR A 74 -10.10 -9.04 -7.09
N ILE A 75 -11.26 -8.42 -7.36
CA ILE A 75 -12.31 -8.09 -6.37
C ILE A 75 -13.64 -8.64 -6.90
N LEU A 76 -14.43 -9.27 -6.02
CA LEU A 76 -15.79 -9.71 -6.36
C LEU A 76 -16.76 -8.52 -6.40
N LEU A 77 -17.26 -8.17 -7.58
CA LEU A 77 -18.30 -7.14 -7.78
C LEU A 77 -19.61 -7.79 -8.23
N GLY A 78 -20.50 -7.98 -7.27
CA GLY A 78 -21.77 -8.68 -7.39
C GLY A 78 -21.56 -10.17 -7.61
N ASP A 79 -21.46 -10.56 -8.87
CA ASP A 79 -21.45 -11.94 -9.37
C ASP A 79 -20.18 -12.29 -10.17
N ALA A 80 -19.24 -11.35 -10.34
CA ALA A 80 -17.99 -11.58 -11.06
C ALA A 80 -16.76 -11.03 -10.34
N GLU A 81 -15.65 -11.77 -10.41
CA GLU A 81 -14.33 -11.26 -10.07
C GLU A 81 -13.82 -10.31 -11.17
N VAL A 82 -13.44 -9.09 -10.78
CA VAL A 82 -12.87 -8.07 -11.67
C VAL A 82 -11.41 -7.83 -11.30
N PRO A 83 -10.45 -7.92 -12.23
CA PRO A 83 -9.04 -7.65 -11.95
C PRO A 83 -8.79 -6.22 -11.44
N VAL A 84 -7.98 -6.08 -10.38
CA VAL A 84 -7.67 -4.77 -9.79
C VAL A 84 -7.06 -3.76 -10.80
N PRO A 85 -6.17 -4.15 -11.73
CA PRO A 85 -5.68 -3.25 -12.77
C PRO A 85 -6.79 -2.66 -13.65
N GLU A 86 -7.92 -3.35 -13.84
CA GLU A 86 -9.05 -2.90 -14.66
C GLU A 86 -9.95 -1.92 -13.91
N LEU A 87 -10.12 -2.09 -12.59
CA LEU A 87 -10.78 -1.12 -11.73
C LEU A 87 -10.00 0.21 -11.69
N LEU A 88 -8.67 0.13 -11.57
CA LEU A 88 -7.81 1.31 -11.63
C LEU A 88 -7.76 1.93 -13.05
N ALA A 89 -7.84 1.10 -14.10
CA ALA A 89 -7.93 1.57 -15.48
C ALA A 89 -9.21 2.40 -15.71
N ALA A 90 -10.37 1.93 -15.26
CA ALA A 90 -11.64 2.65 -15.42
C ALA A 90 -11.63 4.08 -14.79
N LEU A 91 -10.92 4.26 -13.67
CA LEU A 91 -10.68 5.58 -13.08
C LEU A 91 -9.78 6.44 -13.98
N LEU A 92 -8.67 5.88 -14.47
CA LEU A 92 -7.72 6.55 -15.34
C LEU A 92 -8.31 6.87 -16.73
N GLU A 93 -9.25 6.07 -17.23
CA GLU A 93 -10.05 6.35 -18.43
C GLU A 93 -10.94 7.57 -18.23
N ALA A 94 -11.62 7.69 -17.08
CA ALA A 94 -12.41 8.89 -16.78
C ALA A 94 -11.54 10.15 -16.67
N VAL A 95 -10.35 10.06 -16.04
CA VAL A 95 -9.37 11.15 -16.02
C VAL A 95 -8.89 11.52 -17.42
N ALA A 96 -8.58 10.53 -18.27
CA ALA A 96 -8.19 10.77 -19.66
C ALA A 96 -9.32 11.41 -20.48
N ARG A 97 -10.55 10.92 -20.32
CA ARG A 97 -11.76 11.41 -21.01
C ARG A 97 -12.02 12.88 -20.67
N GLU A 98 -11.99 13.28 -19.40
CA GLU A 98 -12.13 14.69 -19.02
C GLU A 98 -10.93 15.53 -19.49
N ALA A 99 -9.70 15.01 -19.42
CA ALA A 99 -8.52 15.72 -19.91
C ALA A 99 -8.60 16.00 -21.42
N VAL A 100 -9.06 15.03 -22.21
CA VAL A 100 -9.34 15.19 -23.65
C VAL A 100 -10.48 16.19 -23.88
N ALA A 101 -11.56 16.14 -23.10
CA ALA A 101 -12.65 17.11 -23.21
C ALA A 101 -12.21 18.56 -22.89
N ALA A 102 -11.31 18.73 -21.91
CA ALA A 102 -10.82 20.03 -21.46
C ALA A 102 -9.66 20.60 -22.29
N ALA A 103 -8.84 19.75 -22.94
CA ALA A 103 -7.62 20.16 -23.65
C ALA A 103 -7.57 19.77 -25.14
N GLY A 104 -8.56 19.03 -25.65
CA GLY A 104 -8.64 18.52 -27.03
C GLY A 104 -7.75 17.30 -27.32
N LEU A 105 -6.90 16.90 -26.37
CA LEU A 105 -6.02 15.72 -26.42
C LEU A 105 -5.64 15.29 -25.01
N LEU A 106 -5.14 14.06 -24.84
CA LEU A 106 -4.54 13.60 -23.58
C LEU A 106 -3.11 14.17 -23.48
N PRO A 107 -2.80 15.10 -22.55
CA PRO A 107 -1.49 15.75 -22.51
C PRO A 107 -0.41 14.81 -21.93
N PRO A 108 0.89 15.08 -22.17
CA PRO A 108 1.97 14.43 -21.44
C PRO A 108 1.76 14.56 -19.92
N ALA A 109 1.86 13.43 -19.22
CA ALA A 109 1.30 13.27 -17.89
C ALA A 109 2.27 12.69 -16.85
N VAL A 110 1.98 12.99 -15.58
CA VAL A 110 2.60 12.38 -14.41
C VAL A 110 1.52 11.89 -13.47
N VAL A 111 1.67 10.66 -12.96
CA VAL A 111 0.75 10.05 -11.98
C VAL A 111 1.51 9.73 -10.70
N THR A 112 0.89 9.97 -9.56
CA THR A 112 1.52 9.77 -8.25
C THR A 112 1.39 8.33 -7.74
N HIS A 113 2.24 7.96 -6.78
CA HIS A 113 2.09 6.74 -5.97
C HIS A 113 2.69 6.93 -4.57
N PRO A 114 2.26 6.17 -3.55
CA PRO A 114 2.81 6.26 -2.20
C PRO A 114 4.30 5.88 -2.19
N ALA A 115 5.09 6.53 -1.33
CA ALA A 115 6.55 6.36 -1.33
C ALA A 115 6.99 4.93 -0.95
N ALA A 116 6.20 4.23 -0.13
CA ALA A 116 6.45 2.84 0.25
C ALA A 116 6.17 1.81 -0.87
N TRP A 117 5.61 2.21 -2.02
CA TRP A 117 5.27 1.27 -3.09
C TRP A 117 6.51 0.73 -3.81
N GLY A 118 6.81 -0.55 -3.56
CA GLY A 118 7.79 -1.34 -4.30
C GLY A 118 7.41 -1.54 -5.78
N THR A 119 8.17 -2.37 -6.49
CA THR A 119 8.00 -2.53 -7.95
C THR A 119 6.65 -3.14 -8.33
N ALA A 120 6.18 -4.19 -7.65
CA ALA A 120 4.92 -4.86 -8.00
C ALA A 120 3.68 -3.93 -7.97
N ARG A 121 3.50 -3.13 -6.89
CA ARG A 121 2.39 -2.16 -6.81
C ARG A 121 2.46 -1.08 -7.92
N ARG A 122 3.68 -0.70 -8.34
CA ARG A 122 3.89 0.24 -9.46
C ARG A 122 3.70 -0.41 -10.84
N GLU A 123 3.96 -1.70 -10.98
CA GLU A 123 3.63 -2.48 -12.19
C GLU A 123 2.11 -2.64 -12.36
N VAL A 124 1.36 -2.83 -11.26
CA VAL A 124 -0.13 -2.80 -11.26
C VAL A 124 -0.64 -1.45 -11.78
N LEU A 125 -0.10 -0.32 -11.29
CA LEU A 125 -0.45 1.01 -11.78
C LEU A 125 -0.03 1.24 -13.25
N THR A 126 1.14 0.75 -13.65
CA THR A 126 1.63 0.83 -15.04
C THR A 126 0.72 0.03 -15.99
N ARG A 127 0.24 -1.15 -15.56
CA ARG A 127 -0.75 -1.94 -16.30
C ARG A 127 -2.10 -1.23 -16.38
N ALA A 128 -2.57 -0.60 -15.30
CA ALA A 128 -3.81 0.17 -15.30
C ALA A 128 -3.75 1.36 -16.29
N LEU A 129 -2.61 2.07 -16.35
CA LEU A 129 -2.36 3.13 -17.34
C LEU A 129 -2.38 2.59 -18.78
N ALA A 130 -1.72 1.46 -19.03
CA ALA A 130 -1.69 0.84 -20.36
C ALA A 130 -3.07 0.34 -20.81
N LEU A 131 -3.88 -0.23 -19.90
CA LEU A 131 -5.27 -0.61 -20.14
C LEU A 131 -6.14 0.61 -20.48
N ALA A 132 -5.99 1.70 -19.73
CA ALA A 132 -6.69 2.96 -19.93
C ALA A 132 -6.22 3.76 -21.18
N GLY A 133 -5.31 3.21 -21.99
CA GLY A 133 -4.83 3.84 -23.22
C GLY A 133 -3.88 5.04 -23.02
N TRP A 134 -3.22 5.15 -21.86
CA TRP A 134 -2.30 6.25 -21.58
C TRP A 134 -0.96 6.10 -22.34
N PRO A 135 -0.27 7.21 -22.68
CA PRO A 135 1.02 7.13 -23.37
C PRO A 135 2.08 6.38 -22.55
N PRO A 136 2.91 5.51 -23.17
CA PRO A 136 4.00 4.80 -22.47
C PRO A 136 5.02 5.73 -21.77
N GLU A 137 5.10 6.99 -22.18
CA GLU A 137 5.96 8.03 -21.60
C GLU A 137 5.36 8.69 -20.34
N THR A 138 4.20 8.22 -19.85
CA THR A 138 3.59 8.68 -18.60
C THR A 138 4.51 8.39 -17.42
N GLN A 139 4.90 9.43 -16.70
CA GLN A 139 5.87 9.30 -15.59
C GLN A 139 5.15 8.96 -14.28
N LEU A 140 5.78 8.10 -13.48
CA LEU A 140 5.37 7.87 -12.08
C LEU A 140 6.24 8.70 -11.14
N VAL A 141 5.63 9.29 -10.11
CA VAL A 141 6.34 10.07 -9.07
C VAL A 141 5.86 9.70 -7.66
N PRO A 142 6.73 9.65 -6.64
CA PRO A 142 6.27 9.53 -5.26
C PRO A 142 5.44 10.74 -4.83
N GLU A 143 4.27 10.49 -4.23
CA GLU A 143 3.35 11.47 -3.63
C GLU A 143 4.09 12.54 -2.77
N PRO A 144 5.01 12.19 -1.84
CA PRO A 144 5.72 13.21 -1.06
C PRO A 144 6.77 14.00 -1.85
N VAL A 145 7.28 13.50 -2.98
CA VAL A 145 8.15 14.29 -3.88
C VAL A 145 7.33 15.35 -4.62
N ALA A 146 6.11 15.00 -5.03
CA ALA A 146 5.15 15.98 -5.57
C ALA A 146 4.74 17.01 -4.50
N ALA A 147 4.42 16.58 -3.28
CA ALA A 147 4.12 17.49 -2.16
C ALA A 147 5.28 18.46 -1.85
N ALA A 148 6.53 17.97 -1.82
CA ALA A 148 7.71 18.81 -1.62
C ALA A 148 7.92 19.83 -2.76
N ARG A 149 7.65 19.45 -4.01
CA ARG A 149 7.65 20.36 -5.17
C ARG A 149 6.60 21.46 -5.02
N TYR A 150 5.38 21.11 -4.62
CA TYR A 150 4.31 22.09 -4.38
C TYR A 150 4.68 23.09 -3.28
N PHE A 151 5.21 22.61 -2.15
CA PHE A 151 5.66 23.46 -1.05
C PHE A 151 6.78 24.44 -1.50
N ALA A 152 7.75 23.95 -2.25
CA ALA A 152 8.88 24.76 -2.69
C ALA A 152 8.49 25.79 -3.77
N GLU A 153 7.75 25.37 -4.79
CA GLU A 153 7.52 26.14 -6.02
C GLU A 153 6.19 26.92 -6.00
N VAL A 154 5.09 26.31 -5.54
CA VAL A 154 3.74 26.92 -5.55
C VAL A 154 3.52 27.79 -4.31
N LEU A 155 3.79 27.26 -3.12
CA LEU A 155 3.74 28.04 -1.87
C LEU A 155 4.92 29.02 -1.71
N ARG A 156 5.90 28.96 -2.64
CA ARG A 156 7.10 29.80 -2.67
C ARG A 156 7.88 29.79 -1.36
N ARG A 157 8.11 28.60 -0.81
CA ARG A 157 8.92 28.38 0.41
C ARG A 157 10.22 27.65 0.04
N PRO A 158 11.29 28.36 -0.33
CA PRO A 158 12.49 27.73 -0.86
C PRO A 158 13.13 26.78 0.17
N VAL A 159 13.29 25.52 -0.21
CA VAL A 159 14.05 24.53 0.58
C VAL A 159 15.51 24.61 0.13
N PRO A 160 16.48 25.00 0.98
CA PRO A 160 17.89 25.04 0.60
C PRO A 160 18.42 23.67 0.17
N VAL A 161 19.46 23.65 -0.67
CA VAL A 161 20.16 22.40 -1.02
C VAL A 161 20.77 21.79 0.24
N GLY A 162 20.57 20.48 0.43
CA GLY A 162 20.91 19.72 1.64
C GLY A 162 19.79 19.71 2.70
N ALA A 163 18.91 20.70 2.71
CA ALA A 163 17.80 20.76 3.68
C ALA A 163 16.70 19.75 3.38
N THR A 164 15.88 19.47 4.39
CA THR A 164 14.86 18.40 4.35
C THR A 164 13.49 18.91 4.78
N LEU A 165 12.44 18.29 4.24
CA LEU A 165 11.06 18.44 4.68
C LEU A 165 10.54 17.08 5.17
N ALA A 166 9.69 17.08 6.17
CA ALA A 166 8.80 15.95 6.43
C ALA A 166 7.46 16.20 5.72
N VAL A 167 6.99 15.23 4.95
CA VAL A 167 5.63 15.19 4.40
C VAL A 167 4.85 14.16 5.19
N PHE A 168 3.65 14.55 5.63
CA PHE A 168 2.71 13.72 6.38
C PHE A 168 1.40 13.71 5.59
N ASP A 169 1.15 12.61 4.88
CA ASP A 169 -0.03 12.42 4.03
C ASP A 169 -1.07 11.57 4.74
N PHE A 170 -2.03 12.24 5.38
CA PHE A 170 -3.11 11.55 6.06
C PHE A 170 -4.28 11.37 5.09
N GLY A 171 -4.21 10.29 4.32
CA GLY A 171 -5.13 9.97 3.25
C GLY A 171 -6.48 9.42 3.74
N GLY A 172 -7.26 8.90 2.78
CA GLY A 172 -8.53 8.24 3.05
C GLY A 172 -8.38 6.86 3.69
N GLY A 173 -7.32 6.11 3.36
CA GLY A 173 -7.12 4.72 3.81
C GLY A 173 -5.66 4.31 4.05
N THR A 174 -4.75 5.27 4.17
CA THR A 174 -3.38 5.10 4.67
C THR A 174 -2.93 6.40 5.34
N LEU A 175 -1.91 6.31 6.18
CA LEU A 175 -1.08 7.44 6.59
C LEU A 175 0.33 7.17 6.10
N ASP A 176 0.81 7.97 5.15
CA ASP A 176 2.16 7.87 4.60
C ASP A 176 3.02 9.02 5.15
N VAL A 177 4.20 8.72 5.68
CA VAL A 177 5.15 9.74 6.17
C VAL A 177 6.49 9.57 5.48
N ALA A 178 7.04 10.66 4.94
CA ALA A 178 8.31 10.64 4.24
C ALA A 178 9.17 11.88 4.56
N VAL A 179 10.46 11.67 4.78
CA VAL A 179 11.45 12.75 4.79
C VAL A 179 12.04 12.88 3.39
N VAL A 180 11.95 14.09 2.84
CA VAL A 180 12.36 14.43 1.48
C VAL A 180 13.49 15.46 1.54
N ARG A 181 14.64 15.18 0.92
CA ARG A 181 15.80 16.07 0.86
C ARG A 181 15.84 16.80 -0.47
N ASN A 182 16.17 18.09 -0.46
CA ASN A 182 16.61 18.79 -1.67
C ASN A 182 18.08 18.44 -1.94
N GLU A 183 18.36 17.65 -2.97
CA GLU A 183 19.70 17.19 -3.31
C GLU A 183 20.48 18.10 -4.28
N GLY A 184 19.92 19.26 -4.65
CA GLY A 184 20.55 20.19 -5.59
C GLY A 184 19.57 20.78 -6.59
N THR A 185 20.10 21.43 -7.62
CA THR A 185 19.29 22.06 -8.67
C THR A 185 19.24 21.16 -9.91
N ALA A 186 18.05 20.99 -10.49
CA ALA A 186 17.84 20.37 -11.79
C ALA A 186 18.24 21.34 -12.94
N PRO A 187 18.42 20.86 -14.19
CA PRO A 187 18.87 21.70 -15.31
C PRO A 187 17.95 22.88 -15.66
N ASP A 188 16.70 22.84 -15.20
CA ASP A 188 15.68 23.89 -15.36
C ASP A 188 15.69 24.95 -14.23
N GLY A 189 16.64 24.86 -13.30
CA GLY A 189 16.78 25.79 -12.17
C GLY A 189 15.97 25.44 -10.92
N ARG A 190 15.25 24.30 -10.90
CA ARG A 190 14.33 23.92 -9.82
C ARG A 190 14.92 22.87 -8.87
N GLY A 191 14.43 22.78 -7.64
CA GLY A 191 14.99 21.89 -6.61
C GLY A 191 14.75 20.40 -6.91
N ARG A 192 15.81 19.57 -6.86
CA ARG A 192 15.71 18.11 -7.03
C ARG A 192 15.42 17.46 -5.68
N PHE A 193 14.18 17.04 -5.50
CA PHE A 193 13.72 16.38 -4.29
C PHE A 193 13.83 14.85 -4.40
N ALA A 194 14.36 14.20 -3.37
CA ALA A 194 14.44 12.74 -3.23
C ALA A 194 13.99 12.30 -1.83
N VAL A 195 13.30 11.16 -1.75
CA VAL A 195 12.93 10.54 -0.46
C VAL A 195 14.19 9.93 0.16
N ILE A 196 14.48 10.27 1.42
CA ILE A 196 15.63 9.73 2.18
C ILE A 196 15.22 8.79 3.31
N ALA A 197 13.97 8.87 3.76
CA ALA A 197 13.31 7.89 4.62
C ALA A 197 11.80 7.95 4.38
N SER A 198 11.12 6.81 4.53
CA SER A 198 9.67 6.72 4.47
C SER A 198 9.16 5.60 5.37
N GLY A 199 7.99 5.79 5.94
CA GLY A 199 7.23 4.85 6.76
C GLY A 199 5.75 5.25 6.71
N GLY A 200 4.94 4.67 7.59
CA GLY A 200 3.50 4.86 7.54
C GLY A 200 2.70 3.74 8.17
N LEU A 201 1.38 3.86 8.07
CA LEU A 201 0.40 2.96 8.67
C LEU A 201 -0.73 2.67 7.66
N ASP A 202 -0.72 1.47 7.09
CA ASP A 202 -1.76 1.00 6.15
C ASP A 202 -3.15 0.92 6.82
N ASP A 203 -3.19 0.76 8.16
CA ASP A 203 -4.40 0.66 8.99
C ASP A 203 -4.87 2.00 9.58
N LEU A 204 -4.33 3.14 9.12
CA LEU A 204 -4.67 4.47 9.63
C LEU A 204 -4.98 5.48 8.51
N GLY A 205 -6.23 5.52 8.07
CA GLY A 205 -6.76 6.57 7.21
C GLY A 205 -8.03 7.22 7.76
N GLY A 206 -8.61 8.12 6.96
CA GLY A 206 -9.91 8.72 7.26
C GLY A 206 -11.07 7.73 7.39
N LEU A 207 -10.98 6.55 6.78
CA LEU A 207 -11.94 5.44 6.90
C LEU A 207 -11.87 4.74 8.26
N ASP A 208 -10.68 4.67 8.86
CA ASP A 208 -10.47 4.02 10.13
C ASP A 208 -10.91 4.96 11.28
N ILE A 209 -10.93 6.29 11.03
CA ILE A 209 -11.71 7.27 11.82
C ILE A 209 -13.22 7.07 11.61
N ASP A 210 -13.72 6.90 10.37
CA ASP A 210 -15.16 6.65 10.13
C ASP A 210 -15.65 5.41 10.91
N ALA A 211 -14.85 4.33 10.91
CA ALA A 211 -15.13 3.11 11.64
C ALA A 211 -15.17 3.35 13.17
N ALA A 212 -14.18 4.05 13.73
CA ALA A 212 -14.14 4.33 15.16
C ALA A 212 -15.30 5.24 15.63
N LEU A 213 -15.80 6.13 14.76
CA LEU A 213 -17.01 6.93 15.01
C LEU A 213 -18.29 6.09 14.91
N VAL A 214 -18.37 5.15 13.96
CA VAL A 214 -19.46 4.18 13.85
C VAL A 214 -19.54 3.30 15.10
N ASP A 215 -18.41 2.84 15.64
CA ASP A 215 -18.38 2.06 16.89
C ASP A 215 -18.77 2.92 18.10
N HIS A 216 -18.33 4.19 18.16
CA HIS A 216 -18.70 5.11 19.23
C HIS A 216 -20.21 5.38 19.27
N LEU A 217 -20.81 5.80 18.15
CA LEU A 217 -22.25 5.99 18.02
C LEU A 217 -23.00 4.66 18.20
N GLY A 218 -22.40 3.55 17.78
CA GLY A 218 -22.91 2.19 17.96
C GLY A 218 -23.10 1.79 19.43
N MET A 219 -22.23 2.25 20.34
CA MET A 219 -22.43 2.02 21.78
C MET A 219 -23.66 2.75 22.32
N GLU A 220 -23.94 3.96 21.86
CA GLU A 220 -25.12 4.72 22.27
C GLU A 220 -26.39 4.14 21.67
N LEU A 221 -26.39 3.88 20.36
CA LEU A 221 -27.51 3.29 19.63
C LEU A 221 -27.82 1.86 20.10
N ALA A 222 -26.83 1.09 20.59
CA ALA A 222 -27.09 -0.20 21.24
C ALA A 222 -27.89 -0.09 22.55
N ALA A 223 -27.79 1.05 23.25
CA ALA A 223 -28.47 1.29 24.51
C ALA A 223 -29.83 1.99 24.35
N SER A 224 -29.96 2.90 23.37
CA SER A 224 -31.21 3.64 23.10
C SER A 224 -32.10 2.97 22.06
N GLU A 225 -31.54 2.57 20.91
CA GLU A 225 -32.26 2.13 19.71
C GLU A 225 -31.76 0.76 19.20
N PRO A 226 -31.76 -0.29 20.03
CA PRO A 226 -31.05 -1.55 19.77
C PRO A 226 -31.50 -2.25 18.47
N THR A 227 -32.76 -2.10 18.09
CA THR A 227 -33.31 -2.66 16.83
C THR A 227 -32.72 -1.99 15.60
N ALA A 228 -32.58 -0.66 15.62
CA ALA A 228 -31.97 0.09 14.53
C ALA A 228 -30.46 -0.21 14.44
N TRP A 229 -29.78 -0.24 15.58
CA TRP A 229 -28.36 -0.60 15.62
C TRP A 229 -28.08 -2.02 15.11
N ALA A 230 -28.86 -3.01 15.54
CA ALA A 230 -28.72 -4.39 15.05
C ALA A 230 -28.87 -4.48 13.52
N ALA A 231 -29.83 -3.75 12.95
CA ALA A 231 -30.06 -3.70 11.50
C ALA A 231 -28.92 -3.04 10.71
N LEU A 232 -28.16 -2.11 11.31
CA LEU A 232 -26.98 -1.48 10.70
C LEU A 232 -25.71 -2.32 10.89
N ARG A 233 -25.55 -2.96 12.07
CA ARG A 233 -24.39 -3.77 12.44
C ARG A 233 -24.35 -5.11 11.70
N GLU A 234 -25.49 -5.79 11.59
CA GLU A 234 -25.65 -7.12 10.97
C GLU A 234 -26.76 -7.09 9.88
N PRO A 235 -26.51 -6.44 8.73
CA PRO A 235 -27.49 -6.35 7.65
C PRO A 235 -27.73 -7.71 6.96
N VAL A 236 -28.96 -8.23 7.04
CA VAL A 236 -29.36 -9.50 6.41
C VAL A 236 -30.26 -9.33 5.17
N THR A 237 -30.73 -8.11 4.91
CA THR A 237 -31.52 -7.76 3.72
C THR A 237 -30.87 -6.65 2.91
N LEU A 238 -31.16 -6.57 1.61
CA LEU A 238 -30.67 -5.49 0.75
C LEU A 238 -31.04 -4.09 1.28
N ALA A 239 -32.22 -3.93 1.89
CA ALA A 239 -32.63 -2.69 2.52
C ALA A 239 -31.72 -2.29 3.69
N GLN A 240 -31.30 -3.26 4.51
CA GLN A 240 -30.35 -3.04 5.61
C GLN A 240 -28.93 -2.78 5.11
N TRP A 241 -28.49 -3.43 4.03
CA TRP A 241 -27.20 -3.13 3.39
C TRP A 241 -27.13 -1.69 2.86
N ARG A 242 -28.21 -1.21 2.23
CA ARG A 242 -28.35 0.20 1.82
C ARG A 242 -28.38 1.14 3.02
N ALA A 243 -29.13 0.81 4.07
CA ALA A 243 -29.19 1.58 5.31
C ALA A 243 -27.81 1.73 5.98
N ARG A 244 -27.07 0.61 6.13
CA ARG A 244 -25.69 0.62 6.62
C ARG A 244 -24.81 1.54 5.78
N ARG A 245 -24.91 1.48 4.45
CA ARG A 245 -24.14 2.34 3.55
C ARG A 245 -24.44 3.83 3.77
N HIS A 246 -25.72 4.21 3.83
CA HIS A 246 -26.13 5.60 4.14
C HIS A 246 -25.59 6.07 5.49
N PHE A 247 -25.72 5.27 6.55
CA PHE A 247 -25.21 5.63 7.89
C PHE A 247 -23.69 5.86 7.89
N TRP A 248 -22.91 5.01 7.21
CA TRP A 248 -21.45 5.18 7.11
C TRP A 248 -21.05 6.43 6.31
N ASP A 249 -21.77 6.76 5.23
CA ASP A 249 -21.50 7.97 4.46
C ASP A 249 -21.95 9.25 5.22
N ASP A 250 -23.02 9.20 6.01
CA ASP A 250 -23.44 10.31 6.91
C ASP A 250 -22.48 10.52 8.08
N VAL A 251 -21.94 9.45 8.69
CA VAL A 251 -20.88 9.57 9.73
C VAL A 251 -19.62 10.23 9.15
N ARG A 252 -19.23 9.89 7.90
CA ARG A 252 -18.14 10.59 7.20
C ARG A 252 -18.46 12.07 7.00
N GLY A 253 -19.69 12.37 6.55
CA GLY A 253 -20.18 13.75 6.41
C GLY A 253 -20.09 14.55 7.71
N ALA A 254 -20.44 13.92 8.84
CA ALA A 254 -20.31 14.53 10.17
C ALA A 254 -18.83 14.77 10.57
N LYS A 255 -17.94 13.78 10.38
CA LYS A 255 -16.48 13.94 10.59
C LYS A 255 -15.91 15.12 9.80
N GLU A 256 -16.26 15.20 8.52
CA GLU A 256 -15.83 16.28 7.62
C GLU A 256 -16.43 17.63 8.00
N MET A 257 -17.67 17.67 8.50
CA MET A 257 -18.33 18.88 9.03
C MET A 257 -17.68 19.36 10.33
N LEU A 258 -17.37 18.46 11.26
CA LEU A 258 -16.75 18.74 12.56
C LEU A 258 -15.33 19.29 12.47
N SER A 259 -14.65 19.08 11.34
CA SER A 259 -13.40 19.79 11.04
C SER A 259 -13.59 21.31 10.90
N ARG A 260 -14.83 21.79 10.74
CA ARG A 260 -15.22 23.21 10.70
C ARG A 260 -16.13 23.61 11.86
N THR A 261 -17.14 22.82 12.21
CA THR A 261 -18.13 23.10 13.28
C THR A 261 -17.82 22.39 14.60
N ALA A 262 -18.48 22.80 15.70
CA ALA A 262 -18.36 22.13 17.01
C ALA A 262 -19.29 20.92 17.17
N GLN A 263 -20.34 20.82 16.35
CA GLN A 263 -21.31 19.72 16.31
C GLN A 263 -21.76 19.45 14.88
N ALA A 264 -22.18 18.22 14.60
CA ALA A 264 -22.79 17.79 13.34
C ALA A 264 -23.95 16.81 13.61
N PRO A 265 -25.03 16.83 12.81
CA PRO A 265 -26.04 15.77 12.83
C PRO A 265 -25.56 14.53 12.05
N VAL A 266 -25.96 13.35 12.51
CA VAL A 266 -25.87 12.08 11.77
C VAL A 266 -27.28 11.51 11.66
N ALA A 267 -27.78 11.29 10.45
CA ALA A 267 -29.06 10.60 10.28
C ALA A 267 -28.86 9.09 10.48
N VAL A 268 -29.74 8.47 11.25
CA VAL A 268 -29.67 7.03 11.56
C VAL A 268 -30.88 6.35 10.93
N PRO A 269 -30.71 5.50 9.90
CA PRO A 269 -31.84 4.88 9.22
C PRO A 269 -32.72 4.06 10.17
N GLY A 270 -34.00 4.43 10.24
CA GLY A 270 -34.98 3.85 11.17
C GLY A 270 -35.41 4.79 12.30
N LEU A 271 -34.67 5.88 12.56
CA LEU A 271 -35.04 6.93 13.51
C LEU A 271 -35.68 8.11 12.76
N GLU A 272 -36.62 8.81 13.39
CA GLU A 272 -37.21 10.06 12.86
C GLU A 272 -36.32 11.29 13.09
N HIS A 273 -35.34 11.20 13.99
CA HIS A 273 -34.40 12.26 14.31
C HIS A 273 -32.94 11.85 14.03
N ALA A 274 -32.11 12.84 13.72
CA ALA A 274 -30.66 12.66 13.74
C ALA A 274 -30.16 12.44 15.18
N VAL A 275 -29.04 11.75 15.33
CA VAL A 275 -28.18 11.87 16.53
C VAL A 275 -27.17 13.00 16.31
N HIS A 276 -26.56 13.50 17.38
CA HIS A 276 -25.55 14.55 17.30
C HIS A 276 -24.18 14.00 17.69
N LEU A 277 -23.18 14.29 16.86
CA LEU A 277 -21.78 14.05 17.15
C LEU A 277 -21.08 15.41 17.34
N THR A 278 -20.28 15.54 18.40
CA THR A 278 -19.51 16.75 18.71
C THR A 278 -18.06 16.63 18.27
N ARG A 279 -17.35 17.78 18.22
CA ARG A 279 -15.92 17.79 17.97
C ARG A 279 -15.16 17.11 19.10
N ASP A 280 -15.61 17.24 20.35
CA ASP A 280 -14.90 16.70 21.50
C ASP A 280 -14.97 15.17 21.53
N GLU A 281 -16.09 14.57 21.11
CA GLU A 281 -16.24 13.13 20.87
C GLU A 281 -15.39 12.65 19.69
N LEU A 282 -15.41 13.38 18.56
CA LEU A 282 -14.52 13.10 17.42
C LEU A 282 -13.05 13.10 17.87
N GLU A 283 -12.62 14.10 18.63
CA GLU A 283 -11.23 14.23 19.07
C GLU A 283 -10.86 13.19 20.14
N LEU A 284 -11.79 12.82 21.03
CA LEU A 284 -11.63 11.72 21.99
C LEU A 284 -11.37 10.39 21.30
N VAL A 285 -12.20 10.04 20.30
CA VAL A 285 -12.11 8.81 19.52
C VAL A 285 -10.88 8.81 18.60
N THR A 286 -10.53 9.96 18.03
CA THR A 286 -9.45 10.10 17.04
C THR A 286 -8.05 10.26 17.67
N ALA A 287 -7.95 10.73 18.92
CA ALA A 287 -6.65 10.99 19.56
C ALA A 287 -5.71 9.78 19.66
N PRO A 288 -6.15 8.55 20.03
CA PRO A 288 -5.26 7.39 20.04
C PRO A 288 -4.72 7.04 18.64
N LEU A 289 -5.58 7.14 17.62
CA LEU A 289 -5.24 6.87 16.22
C LEU A 289 -4.20 7.89 15.72
N VAL A 290 -4.44 9.18 15.90
CA VAL A 290 -3.51 10.23 15.45
C VAL A 290 -2.18 10.18 16.20
N ARG A 291 -2.15 9.85 17.49
CA ARG A 291 -0.89 9.68 18.24
C ARG A 291 -0.01 8.55 17.68
N ARG A 292 -0.59 7.45 17.17
CA ARG A 292 0.18 6.43 16.43
C ARG A 292 0.90 7.04 15.23
N GLY A 293 0.18 7.85 14.44
CA GLY A 293 0.74 8.55 13.29
C GLY A 293 1.82 9.58 13.65
N VAL A 294 1.63 10.34 14.73
CA VAL A 294 2.63 11.30 15.24
C VAL A 294 3.89 10.58 15.73
N ALA A 295 3.76 9.44 16.40
CA ALA A 295 4.87 8.59 16.80
C ALA A 295 5.64 8.04 15.59
N GLU A 296 4.92 7.51 14.59
CA GLU A 296 5.50 7.03 13.33
C GLU A 296 6.26 8.14 12.59
N ALA A 297 5.72 9.36 12.55
CA ALA A 297 6.45 10.50 12.00
C ALA A 297 7.77 10.77 12.74
N GLY A 298 7.78 10.64 14.07
CA GLY A 298 9.01 10.68 14.87
C GLY A 298 10.00 9.56 14.52
N VAL A 299 9.52 8.34 14.24
CA VAL A 299 10.34 7.20 13.79
C VAL A 299 10.96 7.46 12.42
N VAL A 300 10.18 7.92 11.43
CA VAL A 300 10.67 8.20 10.07
C VAL A 300 11.67 9.37 10.04
N ILE A 301 11.43 10.43 10.84
CA ILE A 301 12.39 11.53 11.02
C ILE A 301 13.72 11.02 11.60
N LYS A 302 13.66 10.16 12.62
CA LYS A 302 14.84 9.54 13.22
C LYS A 302 15.56 8.60 12.23
N ALA A 303 14.82 7.85 11.42
CA ALA A 303 15.37 6.96 10.38
C ALA A 303 16.13 7.73 9.29
N ALA A 304 15.73 8.98 8.99
CA ALA A 304 16.49 9.89 8.11
C ALA A 304 17.81 10.41 8.72
N GLY A 305 18.12 10.06 9.98
CA GLY A 305 19.28 10.55 10.73
C GLY A 305 19.09 11.96 11.29
N LEU A 306 17.85 12.38 11.55
CA LEU A 306 17.49 13.75 11.92
C LEU A 306 16.70 13.81 13.23
N THR A 307 16.60 15.01 13.81
CA THR A 307 15.57 15.38 14.78
C THR A 307 14.51 16.26 14.11
N PRO A 308 13.31 16.43 14.70
CA PRO A 308 12.30 17.34 14.14
C PRO A 308 12.79 18.80 13.98
N ALA A 309 13.77 19.23 14.79
CA ALA A 309 14.35 20.57 14.73
C ALA A 309 15.31 20.78 13.53
N ASP A 310 15.75 19.70 12.86
CA ASP A 310 16.61 19.76 11.67
C ASP A 310 15.80 19.89 10.36
N LEU A 311 14.47 19.82 10.44
CA LEU A 311 13.57 19.97 9.29
C LEU A 311 13.38 21.45 8.93
N ALA A 312 13.43 21.75 7.63
CA ALA A 312 13.01 23.06 7.10
C ALA A 312 11.47 23.26 7.17
N GLY A 313 10.73 22.19 7.48
CA GLY A 313 9.29 22.23 7.73
C GLY A 313 8.67 20.84 7.76
N LEU A 314 7.48 20.75 8.37
CA LEU A 314 6.56 19.61 8.25
C LEU A 314 5.35 20.09 7.41
N PHE A 315 5.01 19.35 6.36
CA PHE A 315 3.96 19.69 5.42
C PHE A 315 2.83 18.65 5.46
N LEU A 316 1.59 19.13 5.60
CA LEU A 316 0.39 18.30 5.68
C LEU A 316 -0.32 18.22 4.33
N VAL A 317 -0.54 17.00 3.87
CA VAL A 317 -1.35 16.66 2.68
C VAL A 317 -2.34 15.54 3.05
N GLY A 318 -3.25 15.20 2.12
CA GLY A 318 -4.32 14.23 2.35
C GLY A 318 -5.52 14.84 3.09
N GLY A 319 -6.74 14.36 2.76
CA GLY A 319 -7.99 14.95 3.26
C GLY A 319 -8.18 14.83 4.79
N SER A 320 -7.63 13.80 5.42
CA SER A 320 -7.76 13.59 6.87
C SER A 320 -6.90 14.55 7.69
N SER A 321 -5.87 15.16 7.07
CA SER A 321 -5.10 16.26 7.66
C SER A 321 -5.92 17.53 7.93
N ARG A 322 -7.18 17.62 7.44
CA ARG A 322 -8.14 18.66 7.82
C ARG A 322 -8.58 18.60 9.28
N VAL A 323 -8.50 17.43 9.93
CA VAL A 323 -8.96 17.24 11.32
C VAL A 323 -8.04 18.07 12.24
N PRO A 324 -8.53 19.11 12.95
CA PRO A 324 -7.67 20.07 13.64
C PRO A 324 -6.72 19.46 14.69
N LEU A 325 -7.13 18.34 15.29
CA LEU A 325 -6.32 17.56 16.22
C LEU A 325 -4.98 17.09 15.63
N VAL A 326 -4.92 16.76 14.33
CA VAL A 326 -3.70 16.28 13.65
C VAL A 326 -2.61 17.33 13.71
N ALA A 327 -2.91 18.56 13.27
CA ALA A 327 -1.97 19.67 13.30
C ALA A 327 -1.54 20.04 14.73
N ARG A 328 -2.45 19.93 15.70
CA ARG A 328 -2.14 20.24 17.12
C ARG A 328 -1.23 19.19 17.75
N LEU A 329 -1.50 17.89 17.58
CA LEU A 329 -0.69 16.82 18.17
C LEU A 329 0.71 16.78 17.56
N LEU A 330 0.85 16.92 16.23
CA LEU A 330 2.15 17.07 15.57
C LEU A 330 2.95 18.23 16.17
N HIS A 331 2.31 19.39 16.37
CA HIS A 331 2.98 20.54 16.97
C HIS A 331 3.37 20.33 18.43
N SER A 332 2.49 19.76 19.26
CA SER A 332 2.75 19.58 20.70
C SER A 332 3.74 18.46 21.01
N GLU A 333 3.82 17.42 20.18
CA GLU A 333 4.64 16.23 20.46
C GLU A 333 5.96 16.20 19.67
N LEU A 334 6.02 16.78 18.46
CA LEU A 334 7.27 16.92 17.69
C LEU A 334 7.91 18.32 17.79
N GLY A 335 7.20 19.32 18.35
CA GLY A 335 7.67 20.71 18.47
C GLY A 335 7.67 21.52 17.16
N VAL A 336 7.42 20.90 16.01
CA VAL A 336 7.43 21.54 14.69
C VAL A 336 6.02 22.04 14.36
N ALA A 337 5.88 23.31 13.97
CA ALA A 337 4.59 23.84 13.50
C ALA A 337 4.30 23.32 12.08
N PRO A 338 3.25 22.52 11.87
CA PRO A 338 2.95 21.96 10.55
C PRO A 338 2.36 23.02 9.61
N THR A 339 2.70 22.93 8.33
CA THR A 339 2.08 23.75 7.29
C THR A 339 0.78 23.09 6.83
N VAL A 340 -0.32 23.56 7.42
CA VAL A 340 -1.71 23.21 7.05
C VAL A 340 -2.11 23.91 5.75
N LEU A 341 -3.00 23.30 4.97
CA LEU A 341 -3.62 23.90 3.78
C LEU A 341 -5.14 23.88 3.85
N GLU A 342 -5.78 24.80 3.12
CA GLU A 342 -7.24 24.87 2.97
C GLU A 342 -7.78 23.72 2.09
N GLN A 343 -6.97 23.21 1.18
CA GLN A 343 -7.29 22.12 0.25
C GLN A 343 -6.11 21.13 0.17
N PRO A 344 -5.86 20.31 1.20
CA PRO A 344 -4.71 19.40 1.27
C PRO A 344 -4.76 18.22 0.28
N GLU A 345 -5.85 18.07 -0.48
CA GLU A 345 -6.03 17.06 -1.53
C GLU A 345 -5.41 17.47 -2.88
N LEU A 346 -5.28 18.77 -3.14
CA LEU A 346 -4.81 19.31 -4.43
C LEU A 346 -3.27 19.37 -4.63
N PRO A 347 -2.42 19.56 -3.60
CA PRO A 347 -0.97 19.75 -3.74
C PRO A 347 -0.24 18.64 -4.47
N VAL A 348 -0.67 17.39 -4.29
CA VAL A 348 -0.01 16.22 -4.83
C VAL A 348 -0.17 16.18 -6.36
N ALA A 349 -1.39 16.40 -6.87
CA ALA A 349 -1.66 16.48 -8.31
C ALA A 349 -0.97 17.69 -8.98
N GLU A 350 -0.96 18.86 -8.35
CA GLU A 350 -0.28 20.05 -8.90
C GLU A 350 1.26 19.90 -8.85
N GLY A 351 1.78 19.40 -7.73
CA GLY A 351 3.21 19.14 -7.54
C GLY A 351 3.76 18.07 -8.48
N ALA A 352 2.94 17.10 -8.91
CA ALA A 352 3.33 16.08 -9.88
C ALA A 352 3.68 16.68 -11.25
N ILE A 353 2.95 17.71 -11.69
CA ILE A 353 3.27 18.47 -12.92
C ILE A 353 4.65 19.10 -12.82
N LEU A 354 5.02 19.58 -11.63
CA LEU A 354 6.29 20.24 -11.37
C LEU A 354 7.44 19.24 -11.22
N ALA A 355 7.16 18.02 -10.73
CA ALA A 355 8.13 16.93 -10.71
C ALA A 355 8.46 16.38 -12.12
N ALA A 356 7.59 16.60 -13.10
CA ALA A 356 7.74 16.10 -14.47
C ALA A 356 9.10 16.46 -15.11
N THR A 357 9.77 15.45 -15.66
CA THR A 357 10.91 15.66 -16.56
C THR A 357 10.37 15.94 -17.96
N PRO A 358 10.76 17.04 -18.64
CA PRO A 358 10.40 17.24 -20.03
C PRO A 358 10.93 16.09 -20.90
N PRO A 359 10.17 15.57 -21.88
CA PRO A 359 10.73 14.63 -22.84
C PRO A 359 11.94 15.27 -23.54
N PRO A 360 12.98 14.48 -23.89
CA PRO A 360 14.13 15.02 -24.61
C PRO A 360 13.64 15.70 -25.89
N ALA A 361 14.09 16.94 -26.11
CA ALA A 361 13.68 17.71 -27.29
C ALA A 361 13.97 16.86 -28.55
N PRO A 362 13.00 16.75 -29.49
CA PRO A 362 13.19 15.94 -30.68
C PRO A 362 14.43 16.43 -31.41
N VAL A 363 15.42 15.54 -31.56
CA VAL A 363 16.67 15.84 -32.25
C VAL A 363 16.34 16.14 -33.71
N SER A 364 16.17 17.43 -34.01
CA SER A 364 15.87 17.90 -35.36
C SER A 364 16.94 17.31 -36.29
N PRO A 365 16.57 16.45 -37.25
CA PRO A 365 17.55 15.73 -38.04
C PRO A 365 18.42 16.75 -38.77
N ALA A 366 19.72 16.68 -38.50
CA ALA A 366 20.66 17.68 -39.01
C ALA A 366 20.51 17.77 -40.53
N SER A 367 20.21 18.97 -41.04
CA SER A 367 20.06 19.20 -42.47
C SER A 367 21.29 18.64 -43.19
N PRO A 368 21.12 17.74 -44.19
CA PRO A 368 22.25 17.09 -44.85
C PRO A 368 23.28 18.12 -45.29
N ALA A 369 24.53 17.94 -44.86
CA ALA A 369 25.59 18.91 -45.10
C ALA A 369 25.71 19.20 -46.60
N ALA A 370 25.63 20.49 -46.96
CA ALA A 370 25.65 20.91 -48.35
C ALA A 370 26.94 20.44 -49.04
N ILE A 371 26.79 19.74 -50.16
CA ILE A 371 27.91 19.20 -50.93
C ILE A 371 28.80 20.37 -51.40
N PRO A 372 30.13 20.34 -51.14
CA PRO A 372 31.01 21.44 -51.51
C PRO A 372 31.14 21.55 -53.04
N ALA A 373 30.61 22.63 -53.60
CA ALA A 373 30.78 22.96 -55.01
C ALA A 373 32.17 23.58 -55.27
N SER A 374 32.93 22.97 -56.18
CA SER A 374 34.20 23.52 -56.68
C SER A 374 33.98 24.79 -57.53
N PRO A 375 34.99 25.68 -57.65
CA PRO A 375 34.76 27.11 -57.78
C PRO A 375 34.50 27.60 -59.21
N SER A 376 33.99 28.84 -59.32
CA SER A 376 34.03 29.63 -60.55
C SER A 376 34.18 31.14 -60.28
N ALA A 377 35.09 31.75 -61.06
CA ALA A 377 35.41 33.16 -61.31
C ALA A 377 34.87 34.29 -60.40
N SER A 378 35.80 35.14 -59.95
CA SER A 378 35.58 36.42 -59.27
C SER A 378 34.94 37.50 -60.13
N VAL A 379 34.17 38.41 -59.50
CA VAL A 379 33.99 39.81 -59.96
C VAL A 379 34.11 40.74 -58.74
N VAL A 380 34.65 41.94 -58.94
CA VAL A 380 34.94 42.95 -57.90
C VAL A 380 33.82 44.01 -57.86
N GLY A 381 33.43 44.47 -56.66
CA GLY A 381 32.51 45.60 -56.48
C GLY A 381 32.46 46.10 -55.03
N THR A 382 32.82 47.36 -54.78
CA THR A 382 32.85 48.02 -53.45
C THR A 382 32.02 49.33 -53.51
N PRO A 383 31.87 50.13 -52.42
CA PRO A 383 30.72 50.14 -51.53
C PRO A 383 29.82 51.40 -51.62
N ALA A 384 28.73 51.44 -50.83
CA ALA A 384 28.06 52.68 -50.39
C ALA A 384 27.38 52.51 -49.01
N SER A 385 27.04 53.62 -48.34
CA SER A 385 26.42 53.73 -46.99
C SER A 385 25.60 55.05 -46.94
N PRO A 386 25.13 55.63 -45.80
CA PRO A 386 24.64 55.12 -44.50
C PRO A 386 23.29 55.79 -44.03
N SER A 387 22.85 55.54 -42.78
CA SER A 387 21.90 56.36 -41.95
C SER A 387 20.41 56.42 -42.40
N ALA A 388 19.39 56.81 -41.60
CA ALA A 388 19.20 57.30 -40.20
C ALA A 388 17.88 56.64 -39.64
N SER A 389 17.50 56.51 -38.34
CA SER A 389 17.53 57.38 -37.14
C SER A 389 16.55 58.58 -37.20
N VAL A 390 15.59 58.82 -36.27
CA VAL A 390 15.17 58.19 -34.97
C VAL A 390 13.67 58.50 -34.65
N ALA A 391 13.08 57.86 -33.61
CA ALA A 391 11.97 58.35 -32.74
C ALA A 391 10.49 58.19 -33.25
N GLU A 392 9.40 58.25 -32.43
CA GLU A 392 9.25 58.48 -30.96
C GLU A 392 7.90 57.99 -30.35
N THR A 393 7.83 57.95 -29.00
CA THR A 393 6.64 57.98 -28.09
C THR A 393 5.68 56.78 -27.95
N SER A 394 5.09 56.70 -26.74
CA SER A 394 4.07 55.75 -26.27
C SER A 394 3.06 56.48 -25.36
N SER A 395 1.82 56.01 -25.26
CA SER A 395 0.80 56.55 -24.33
C SER A 395 -0.24 55.49 -23.92
N ALA A 396 -0.98 55.74 -22.83
CA ALA A 396 -1.80 54.76 -22.10
C ALA A 396 -3.33 55.07 -22.18
N PRO A 397 -4.23 54.10 -21.89
CA PRO A 397 -5.68 54.15 -22.23
C PRO A 397 -6.58 54.73 -21.12
N PRO A 398 -7.84 55.09 -21.45
CA PRO A 398 -9.03 54.34 -20.96
C PRO A 398 -10.25 54.42 -21.95
N PRO A 399 -11.52 54.08 -21.59
CA PRO A 399 -12.10 52.90 -20.92
C PRO A 399 -13.27 52.23 -21.73
N SER A 400 -13.97 51.25 -21.14
CA SER A 400 -15.11 50.49 -21.72
C SER A 400 -16.49 51.20 -21.72
N PRO A 401 -17.43 50.78 -22.58
CA PRO A 401 -18.88 50.88 -22.40
C PRO A 401 -19.54 49.50 -22.05
N ALA A 402 -20.87 49.48 -21.86
CA ALA A 402 -21.64 48.36 -21.28
C ALA A 402 -22.61 47.64 -22.25
N ALA A 403 -23.37 46.65 -21.72
CA ALA A 403 -24.21 45.70 -22.46
C ALA A 403 -25.64 46.21 -22.80
N PRO A 404 -26.40 45.42 -23.59
CA PRO A 404 -27.85 45.31 -23.44
C PRO A 404 -28.37 43.86 -23.29
N THR A 405 -29.67 43.73 -23.01
CA THR A 405 -30.45 42.47 -22.84
C THR A 405 -31.69 42.52 -23.76
N VAL A 406 -32.24 41.37 -24.20
CA VAL A 406 -33.68 41.06 -24.43
C VAL A 406 -33.87 39.79 -25.32
N GLU A 407 -34.90 38.98 -25.04
CA GLU A 407 -35.38 37.79 -25.81
C GLU A 407 -36.66 38.15 -26.64
N PRO A 408 -37.50 37.24 -27.20
CA PRO A 408 -37.37 35.80 -27.52
C PRO A 408 -37.85 35.44 -28.97
N THR A 409 -37.71 34.17 -29.37
CA THR A 409 -38.42 33.37 -30.44
C THR A 409 -37.44 32.31 -31.02
N GLY A 410 -37.80 31.11 -31.48
CA GLY A 410 -39.06 30.33 -31.49
C GLY A 410 -38.81 28.97 -32.18
N GLU A 411 -39.57 27.90 -31.88
CA GLU A 411 -39.34 26.54 -32.44
C GLU A 411 -39.79 26.38 -33.92
N PRO A 412 -39.42 25.28 -34.63
CA PRO A 412 -40.26 24.07 -34.59
C PRO A 412 -39.58 22.67 -34.75
N SER A 413 -40.02 21.71 -33.91
CA SER A 413 -40.52 20.36 -34.27
C SER A 413 -39.70 19.33 -35.10
N TYR A 414 -39.25 18.26 -34.41
CA TYR A 414 -39.36 16.80 -34.72
C TYR A 414 -39.06 16.17 -36.11
N ALA A 415 -38.28 15.08 -36.06
CA ALA A 415 -38.58 13.78 -36.70
C ALA A 415 -37.85 12.63 -35.98
N GLU A 416 -38.42 11.41 -35.97
CA GLU A 416 -37.84 10.20 -35.33
C GLU A 416 -37.02 9.34 -36.32
N PRO A 417 -36.07 8.51 -35.86
CA PRO A 417 -35.50 7.41 -36.62
C PRO A 417 -36.37 6.14 -36.52
N VAL A 418 -36.54 5.42 -37.65
CA VAL A 418 -37.28 4.15 -37.72
C VAL A 418 -36.32 2.99 -37.98
N ASP A 419 -36.37 1.95 -37.14
CA ASP A 419 -35.73 0.65 -37.37
C ASP A 419 -36.68 -0.25 -38.19
N PRO A 420 -36.18 -1.00 -39.19
CA PRO A 420 -36.10 -2.44 -38.95
C PRO A 420 -34.91 -3.18 -39.62
N TRP A 421 -34.50 -4.25 -38.94
CA TRP A 421 -33.77 -5.42 -39.44
C TRP A 421 -34.14 -5.86 -40.88
N ALA A 422 -33.18 -5.79 -41.82
CA ALA A 422 -33.31 -6.32 -43.18
C ALA A 422 -31.98 -6.91 -43.71
N THR A 423 -32.05 -8.10 -44.32
CA THR A 423 -30.94 -9.05 -44.58
C THR A 423 -30.40 -9.09 -46.03
N GLY A 424 -29.14 -9.55 -46.21
CA GLY A 424 -28.60 -10.16 -47.43
C GLY A 424 -27.93 -9.21 -48.44
N GLU A 425 -27.05 -9.61 -49.37
CA GLU A 425 -26.28 -10.86 -49.66
C GLU A 425 -24.91 -10.42 -50.30
N ALA A 426 -23.95 -11.22 -50.82
CA ALA A 426 -23.83 -12.62 -51.28
C ALA A 426 -22.34 -13.06 -51.12
N VAL A 427 -21.96 -14.21 -50.54
CA VAL A 427 -22.03 -15.64 -50.97
C VAL A 427 -20.80 -16.16 -51.77
N ALA A 428 -19.94 -16.87 -51.03
CA ALA A 428 -19.18 -18.10 -51.31
C ALA A 428 -18.38 -18.35 -52.61
N LEU A 429 -17.17 -18.92 -52.42
CA LEU A 429 -16.80 -20.22 -53.00
C LEU A 429 -15.81 -20.97 -52.06
N ALA A 430 -15.61 -22.29 -52.23
CA ALA A 430 -14.84 -23.11 -51.28
C ALA A 430 -14.04 -24.28 -51.91
N ALA A 431 -12.96 -24.67 -51.21
CA ALA A 431 -12.22 -25.94 -51.22
C ALA A 431 -11.61 -26.50 -52.54
N ALA A 432 -10.30 -26.81 -52.52
CA ALA A 432 -9.74 -28.18 -52.43
C ALA A 432 -8.20 -28.24 -52.62
N HIS A 433 -7.59 -29.39 -52.24
CA HIS A 433 -6.15 -29.77 -52.37
C HIS A 433 -5.20 -29.01 -51.40
N GLY A 434 -4.16 -29.58 -50.75
CA GLY A 434 -3.53 -30.92 -50.84
C GLY A 434 -2.11 -30.83 -51.46
N GLU A 435 -1.01 -31.36 -50.92
CA GLU A 435 -0.76 -32.25 -49.76
C GLU A 435 0.69 -32.10 -49.17
N THR A 436 0.91 -32.77 -48.02
CA THR A 436 2.14 -33.29 -47.33
C THR A 436 3.59 -33.02 -47.82
N PHE A 437 4.54 -33.02 -46.86
CA PHE A 437 5.56 -34.11 -46.73
C PHE A 437 6.19 -34.16 -45.31
N THR A 438 7.02 -35.18 -45.01
CA THR A 438 7.50 -35.54 -43.65
C THR A 438 9.03 -35.77 -43.50
N LEU A 439 9.48 -35.83 -42.22
CA LEU A 439 10.74 -36.36 -41.64
C LEU A 439 11.16 -37.77 -42.18
N PRO A 440 12.38 -38.37 -41.95
CA PRO A 440 13.08 -38.43 -40.62
C PRO A 440 14.61 -38.75 -40.47
N THR A 441 15.05 -38.79 -39.20
CA THR A 441 16.04 -39.71 -38.51
C THR A 441 17.59 -39.55 -38.51
N SER A 442 18.14 -39.70 -37.27
CA SER A 442 19.35 -40.49 -36.83
C SER A 442 20.78 -40.07 -37.23
N GLY A 443 21.84 -40.19 -36.38
CA GLY A 443 21.91 -40.53 -34.94
C GLY A 443 23.28 -41.05 -34.44
N ALA A 444 23.65 -40.73 -33.18
CA ALA A 444 24.79 -41.27 -32.37
C ALA A 444 26.24 -41.00 -32.90
N SER A 445 27.38 -41.19 -32.17
CA SER A 445 27.65 -41.81 -30.84
C SER A 445 29.01 -41.39 -30.20
N VAL A 446 29.13 -41.47 -28.86
CA VAL A 446 30.31 -41.95 -28.06
C VAL A 446 31.61 -41.10 -27.93
N SER A 447 32.24 -41.17 -26.73
CA SER A 447 33.56 -40.62 -26.34
C SER A 447 34.64 -41.72 -26.23
N PRO A 448 35.96 -41.39 -26.13
CA PRO A 448 36.67 -41.65 -24.85
C PRO A 448 37.90 -40.74 -24.53
N THR A 449 38.42 -40.91 -23.31
CA THR A 449 39.69 -40.41 -22.72
C THR A 449 40.83 -41.48 -22.84
N PRO A 450 41.94 -41.47 -22.07
CA PRO A 450 43.03 -40.49 -21.93
C PRO A 450 44.47 -41.10 -22.08
N ILE A 451 45.53 -40.32 -22.37
CA ILE A 451 46.95 -40.76 -22.20
C ILE A 451 47.89 -39.64 -21.67
N GLN A 452 48.81 -40.05 -20.78
CA GLN A 452 50.05 -39.41 -20.28
C GLN A 452 51.12 -40.54 -20.15
N PRO A 453 52.42 -40.33 -19.84
CA PRO A 453 53.25 -39.12 -19.77
C PRO A 453 54.63 -39.31 -20.51
N THR A 454 55.71 -38.70 -19.98
CA THR A 454 57.19 -38.76 -20.29
C THR A 454 57.77 -37.55 -21.04
N GLY A 455 58.93 -36.98 -20.65
CA GLY A 455 59.76 -37.23 -19.45
C GLY A 455 60.96 -36.27 -19.32
N ASP A 456 61.45 -36.07 -18.09
CA ASP A 456 62.70 -35.38 -17.69
C ASP A 456 63.96 -36.13 -18.20
N PRO A 457 65.20 -35.55 -18.28
CA PRO A 457 65.81 -34.68 -17.25
C PRO A 457 66.83 -33.56 -17.62
N TRP A 458 67.09 -32.65 -16.64
CA TRP A 458 68.35 -31.96 -16.25
C TRP A 458 69.35 -31.50 -17.36
N LEU A 459 69.70 -30.20 -17.55
CA LEU A 459 70.55 -29.29 -16.70
C LEU A 459 70.76 -27.95 -17.51
N ALA A 460 71.32 -26.79 -17.07
CA ALA A 460 71.96 -26.32 -15.83
C ALA A 460 71.94 -24.76 -15.64
N SER A 461 72.21 -24.31 -14.41
CA SER A 461 72.93 -23.08 -13.97
C SER A 461 72.78 -21.70 -14.66
N ALA A 462 72.24 -20.73 -13.91
CA ALA A 462 72.65 -19.30 -13.91
C ALA A 462 72.27 -18.62 -12.57
N GLN A 463 73.01 -17.60 -12.11
CA GLN A 463 72.69 -16.79 -10.91
C GLN A 463 72.44 -15.31 -11.25
N PRO A 464 71.56 -14.61 -10.51
CA PRO A 464 71.49 -13.14 -10.46
C PRO A 464 72.32 -12.52 -9.30
N PRO A 465 72.63 -11.21 -9.33
CA PRO A 465 73.46 -10.50 -8.35
C PRO A 465 72.70 -10.00 -7.09
N PRO A 466 73.40 -9.56 -6.02
CA PRO A 466 72.81 -9.16 -4.74
C PRO A 466 72.37 -7.68 -4.64
N GLU A 467 71.42 -7.40 -3.73
CA GLU A 467 70.93 -6.05 -3.38
C GLU A 467 71.76 -5.35 -2.27
N PRO A 468 71.72 -4.00 -2.19
CA PRO A 468 72.34 -3.21 -1.12
C PRO A 468 71.47 -3.10 0.14
N ALA A 469 72.11 -3.14 1.33
CA ALA A 469 71.42 -3.04 2.62
C ALA A 469 71.17 -1.59 3.09
N LEU A 470 70.04 -1.35 3.78
CA LEU A 470 69.67 -0.06 4.38
C LEU A 470 69.86 -0.02 5.91
N PRO A 471 70.22 1.15 6.51
CA PRO A 471 70.65 1.25 7.90
C PRO A 471 69.50 1.32 8.94
N ALA A 472 69.83 0.96 10.19
CA ALA A 472 68.87 0.66 11.24
C ALA A 472 68.35 1.88 12.04
N TYR A 473 67.35 2.61 11.53
CA TYR A 473 66.56 3.56 12.32
C TYR A 473 65.02 3.38 12.23
N ARG A 474 64.53 2.17 11.89
CA ARG A 474 63.07 1.90 11.81
C ARG A 474 62.43 1.12 12.96
N ARG A 475 63.21 0.57 13.90
CA ARG A 475 62.65 -0.31 14.96
C ARG A 475 61.73 0.40 15.97
N LYS A 476 62.01 1.65 16.39
CA LYS A 476 61.13 2.37 17.35
C LYS A 476 59.82 2.84 16.72
N GLY A 477 59.85 3.35 15.48
CA GLY A 477 58.64 3.77 14.76
C GLY A 477 57.69 2.62 14.51
N LEU A 478 58.21 1.43 14.17
CA LEU A 478 57.40 0.24 13.94
C LEU A 478 56.55 -0.13 15.18
N TRP A 479 57.15 -0.18 16.37
CA TRP A 479 56.42 -0.50 17.61
C TRP A 479 55.33 0.52 17.95
N ILE A 480 55.57 1.81 17.70
CA ILE A 480 54.56 2.86 17.94
C ILE A 480 53.39 2.72 16.96
N VAL A 481 53.66 2.46 15.68
CA VAL A 481 52.61 2.20 14.68
C VAL A 481 51.86 0.92 15.01
N SER A 482 52.53 -0.18 15.36
CA SER A 482 51.87 -1.44 15.77
C SER A 482 50.99 -1.25 17.00
N ALA A 483 51.45 -0.51 18.02
CA ALA A 483 50.64 -0.22 19.21
C ALA A 483 49.41 0.64 18.85
N ALA A 484 49.58 1.67 18.02
CA ALA A 484 48.47 2.49 17.54
C ALA A 484 47.46 1.68 16.72
N THR A 485 47.93 0.80 15.82
CA THR A 485 47.07 -0.11 15.04
C THR A 485 46.33 -1.10 15.95
N VAL A 486 46.96 -1.66 16.98
CA VAL A 486 46.26 -2.54 17.95
C VAL A 486 45.20 -1.77 18.74
N VAL A 487 45.47 -0.54 19.16
CA VAL A 487 44.45 0.30 19.84
C VAL A 487 43.31 0.68 18.88
N VAL A 488 43.60 1.06 17.63
CA VAL A 488 42.57 1.38 16.63
C VAL A 488 41.74 0.16 16.27
N LEU A 489 42.35 -1.02 16.10
CA LEU A 489 41.63 -2.28 15.88
C LEU A 489 40.83 -2.70 17.11
N GLY A 490 41.33 -2.48 18.32
CA GLY A 490 40.59 -2.74 19.56
C GLY A 490 39.37 -1.83 19.72
N VAL A 491 39.53 -0.52 19.46
CA VAL A 491 38.41 0.44 19.46
C VAL A 491 37.43 0.12 18.33
N ALA A 492 37.91 -0.17 17.12
CA ALA A 492 37.06 -0.58 16.00
C ALA A 492 36.28 -1.87 16.32
N ALA A 493 36.93 -2.89 16.88
CA ALA A 493 36.27 -4.13 17.31
C ALA A 493 35.28 -3.89 18.46
N THR A 494 35.54 -2.94 19.37
CA THR A 494 34.63 -2.58 20.46
C THR A 494 33.43 -1.78 19.95
N VAL A 495 33.62 -0.85 19.00
CA VAL A 495 32.54 -0.14 18.32
C VAL A 495 31.72 -1.11 17.47
N VAL A 496 32.36 -2.01 16.73
CA VAL A 496 31.71 -3.11 16.02
C VAL A 496 30.89 -3.95 16.99
N ALA A 497 31.43 -4.41 18.12
CA ALA A 497 30.68 -5.22 19.09
C ALA A 497 29.54 -4.48 19.82
N LEU A 498 29.66 -3.16 20.04
CA LEU A 498 28.64 -2.34 20.70
C LEU A 498 27.54 -1.85 19.75
N PHE A 499 27.80 -1.79 18.44
CA PHE A 499 26.88 -1.29 17.43
C PHE A 499 26.57 -2.33 16.31
N TRP A 500 26.98 -3.59 16.47
CA TRP A 500 26.51 -4.68 15.62
C TRP A 500 25.01 -4.86 15.87
N PRO A 501 24.16 -4.91 14.84
CA PRO A 501 22.79 -5.32 15.04
C PRO A 501 22.78 -6.75 15.59
N GLY A 502 22.08 -6.98 16.70
CA GLY A 502 21.95 -8.32 17.32
C GLY A 502 21.20 -9.33 16.44
N TYR A 503 20.61 -8.86 15.35
CA TYR A 503 20.05 -9.68 14.29
C TYR A 503 21.16 -10.06 13.31
N SER A 504 21.32 -11.36 13.07
CA SER A 504 21.97 -11.85 11.86
C SER A 504 21.45 -11.07 10.65
N ALA A 505 22.34 -10.66 9.75
CA ALA A 505 21.89 -10.18 8.46
C ALA A 505 20.96 -11.24 7.84
N LEU A 506 19.91 -10.80 7.13
CA LEU A 506 19.06 -11.72 6.39
C LEU A 506 19.93 -12.42 5.33
N ASP A 507 20.38 -13.64 5.65
CA ASP A 507 21.12 -14.50 4.74
C ASP A 507 20.14 -14.95 3.66
N TYR A 508 20.00 -14.13 2.63
CA TYR A 508 19.33 -14.42 1.38
C TYR A 508 20.10 -15.51 0.64
N GLN A 509 20.05 -16.74 1.17
CA GLN A 509 20.51 -17.91 0.44
C GLN A 509 19.67 -18.04 -0.84
N PRO A 510 20.29 -18.36 -1.99
CA PRO A 510 19.55 -18.59 -3.21
C PRO A 510 18.54 -19.71 -2.97
N LEU A 511 17.28 -19.48 -3.35
CA LEU A 511 16.22 -20.48 -3.21
C LEU A 511 16.64 -21.80 -3.86
N GLY A 512 16.71 -22.86 -3.04
CA GLY A 512 16.92 -24.22 -3.54
C GLY A 512 15.76 -24.68 -4.42
N GLU A 513 15.93 -25.81 -5.12
CA GLU A 513 14.88 -26.35 -5.99
C GLU A 513 13.57 -26.57 -5.17
N PRO A 514 12.43 -25.99 -5.59
CA PRO A 514 11.21 -25.99 -4.78
C PRO A 514 10.60 -27.40 -4.67
N ARG A 515 10.90 -28.07 -3.56
CA ARG A 515 10.48 -29.45 -3.28
C ARG A 515 8.96 -29.53 -3.01
N ARG A 516 8.19 -29.96 -4.01
CA ARG A 516 6.73 -30.13 -3.88
C ARG A 516 6.39 -31.27 -2.92
N ILE A 517 5.88 -30.92 -1.74
CA ILE A 517 5.29 -31.87 -0.79
C ILE A 517 3.83 -32.13 -1.20
N ALA A 518 3.47 -33.39 -1.43
CA ALA A 518 2.07 -33.76 -1.65
C ALA A 518 1.28 -33.64 -0.33
N PRO A 519 0.03 -33.15 -0.33
CA PRO A 519 -0.80 -33.04 0.87
C PRO A 519 -1.25 -34.44 1.38
N VAL A 520 -1.98 -34.51 2.50
CA VAL A 520 -2.56 -35.78 3.00
C VAL A 520 -3.98 -36.00 2.47
N ALA A 521 -4.83 -34.99 2.61
CA ALA A 521 -6.13 -34.91 1.95
C ALA A 521 -5.97 -34.20 0.58
N PRO A 522 -6.85 -34.43 -0.40
CA PRO A 522 -6.94 -33.59 -1.60
C PRO A 522 -7.11 -32.11 -1.23
N LEU A 523 -6.35 -31.22 -1.87
CA LEU A 523 -6.54 -29.77 -1.74
C LEU A 523 -7.66 -29.35 -2.71
N THR A 524 -8.90 -29.39 -2.24
CA THR A 524 -10.08 -29.02 -3.02
C THR A 524 -11.00 -28.01 -2.32
N SER A 525 -10.98 -27.93 -0.99
CA SER A 525 -11.60 -26.80 -0.27
C SER A 525 -10.79 -25.51 -0.40
N SER A 526 -11.37 -24.39 0.01
CA SER A 526 -10.68 -23.09 0.10
C SER A 526 -9.68 -22.97 1.26
N PHE A 527 -9.53 -23.99 2.11
CA PHE A 527 -8.59 -23.94 3.23
C PHE A 527 -7.25 -24.60 2.92
N SER A 528 -6.19 -23.79 2.95
CA SER A 528 -4.81 -24.27 3.09
C SER A 528 -4.00 -23.29 3.94
N ALA A 529 -3.04 -23.80 4.71
CA ALA A 529 -2.21 -23.00 5.60
C ALA A 529 -0.82 -23.63 5.78
N ALA A 530 0.16 -22.83 6.19
CA ALA A 530 1.49 -23.31 6.54
C ALA A 530 2.00 -22.61 7.81
N ALA A 531 2.76 -23.34 8.63
CA ALA A 531 3.42 -22.83 9.84
C ALA A 531 4.86 -23.35 9.90
N LEU A 532 5.77 -22.61 10.54
CA LEU A 532 7.20 -22.93 10.60
C LEU A 532 7.69 -22.77 12.05
N ARG A 533 8.15 -23.86 12.66
CA ARG A 533 8.66 -23.84 14.04
C ARG A 533 9.71 -24.92 14.30
N ASP A 534 10.73 -24.61 15.08
CA ASP A 534 11.77 -25.54 15.56
C ASP A 534 12.41 -26.41 14.44
N GLY A 535 12.68 -25.78 13.28
CA GLY A 535 13.25 -26.45 12.11
C GLY A 535 12.27 -27.36 11.35
N ARG A 536 10.96 -27.24 11.63
CA ARG A 536 9.88 -28.01 10.99
C ARG A 536 8.89 -27.09 10.27
N ALA A 537 8.55 -27.44 9.04
CA ALA A 537 7.48 -26.81 8.28
C ALA A 537 6.24 -27.72 8.32
N TYR A 538 5.09 -27.15 8.67
CA TYR A 538 3.81 -27.82 8.74
C TYR A 538 2.90 -27.28 7.65
N PHE A 539 2.28 -28.17 6.86
CA PHE A 539 1.39 -27.84 5.75
C PHE A 539 0.02 -28.46 5.99
N ALA A 540 -1.00 -27.62 6.10
CA ALA A 540 -2.37 -28.03 6.36
C ALA A 540 -3.27 -27.73 5.15
N GLY A 541 -4.25 -28.60 4.90
CA GLY A 541 -5.27 -28.39 3.89
C GLY A 541 -6.40 -29.39 3.98
N ALA A 542 -7.60 -28.98 3.57
CA ALA A 542 -8.81 -29.79 3.67
C ALA A 542 -9.43 -30.09 2.29
N ASP A 543 -10.09 -31.23 2.19
CA ASP A 543 -10.88 -31.64 1.01
C ASP A 543 -12.32 -31.12 1.04
N ASP A 544 -13.11 -31.45 0.02
CA ASP A 544 -14.52 -31.05 -0.12
C ASP A 544 -15.43 -31.59 1.00
N GLN A 545 -14.96 -32.56 1.79
CA GLN A 545 -15.67 -33.09 2.96
C GLN A 545 -15.22 -32.41 4.26
N GLY A 546 -14.33 -31.41 4.19
CA GLY A 546 -13.79 -30.70 5.35
C GLY A 546 -12.78 -31.51 6.15
N GLN A 547 -12.31 -32.64 5.65
CA GLN A 547 -11.32 -33.48 6.34
C GLN A 547 -9.94 -32.83 6.25
N LEU A 548 -9.43 -32.34 7.39
CA LEU A 548 -8.12 -31.71 7.44
C LEU A 548 -7.01 -32.76 7.35
N GLY A 549 -6.09 -32.56 6.40
CA GLY A 549 -4.83 -33.29 6.30
C GLY A 549 -3.65 -32.37 6.63
N VAL A 550 -2.74 -32.82 7.50
CA VAL A 550 -1.53 -32.08 7.91
C VAL A 550 -0.28 -32.90 7.60
N VAL A 551 0.69 -32.30 6.91
CA VAL A 551 2.02 -32.84 6.67
C VAL A 551 3.04 -32.05 7.47
N ALA A 552 3.90 -32.72 8.24
CA ALA A 552 5.11 -32.10 8.77
C ALA A 552 6.32 -32.51 7.94
N ALA A 553 7.22 -31.56 7.69
CA ALA A 553 8.51 -31.79 7.03
C ALA A 553 9.64 -31.06 7.75
N ALA A 554 10.88 -31.54 7.61
CA ALA A 554 12.07 -30.80 8.03
C ALA A 554 12.26 -29.58 7.12
N ALA A 555 12.46 -28.39 7.69
CA ALA A 555 12.43 -27.13 6.96
C ALA A 555 13.68 -26.88 6.11
N ASP A 556 14.79 -27.53 6.45
CA ASP A 556 16.09 -27.45 5.76
C ASP A 556 16.16 -28.26 4.46
N SER A 557 15.36 -29.32 4.37
CA SER A 557 15.50 -30.41 3.40
C SER A 557 14.18 -30.78 2.72
N GLY A 558 13.04 -30.41 3.31
CA GLY A 558 11.70 -30.81 2.87
C GLY A 558 11.43 -32.31 3.01
N GLU A 559 12.19 -33.04 3.83
CA GLU A 559 11.90 -34.44 4.14
C GLU A 559 10.62 -34.53 4.97
N THR A 560 9.62 -35.32 4.51
CA THR A 560 8.37 -35.50 5.25
C THR A 560 8.61 -36.32 6.53
N LEU A 561 8.37 -35.70 7.68
CA LEU A 561 8.53 -36.28 9.01
C LEU A 561 7.29 -37.09 9.40
N TRP A 562 6.09 -36.57 9.15
CA TRP A 562 4.83 -37.28 9.39
C TRP A 562 3.68 -36.74 8.52
N ARG A 563 2.60 -37.52 8.46
CA ARG A 563 1.34 -37.23 7.77
C ARG A 563 0.18 -37.62 8.68
N SER A 564 -0.80 -36.74 8.87
CA SER A 564 -1.93 -36.97 9.78
C SER A 564 -3.24 -36.43 9.20
N THR A 565 -4.35 -37.07 9.59
CA THR A 565 -5.73 -36.60 9.39
C THR A 565 -6.51 -36.52 10.71
N GLU A 566 -5.81 -36.63 11.85
CA GLU A 566 -6.38 -36.78 13.21
C GLU A 566 -7.21 -35.57 13.69
N ALA A 567 -7.08 -34.42 13.04
CA ALA A 567 -7.96 -33.26 13.25
C ALA A 567 -9.43 -33.55 12.85
N GLY A 568 -9.63 -34.46 11.90
CA GLY A 568 -10.93 -34.88 11.41
C GLY A 568 -11.62 -33.84 10.52
N VAL A 569 -12.95 -33.91 10.50
CA VAL A 569 -13.83 -33.12 9.64
C VAL A 569 -14.38 -31.87 10.37
N ALA A 570 -14.49 -30.76 9.66
CA ALA A 570 -15.32 -29.61 10.03
C ALA A 570 -15.77 -28.87 8.76
N ASP A 571 -16.97 -28.25 8.76
CA ASP A 571 -17.57 -27.54 7.61
C ASP A 571 -16.59 -26.62 6.87
N ARG A 572 -15.76 -25.91 7.64
CA ARG A 572 -14.66 -25.07 7.15
C ARG A 572 -13.60 -24.91 8.24
N TRP A 573 -12.34 -24.97 7.85
CA TRP A 573 -11.22 -24.60 8.74
C TRP A 573 -10.86 -23.12 8.57
N GLU A 574 -10.41 -22.46 9.64
CA GLU A 574 -10.19 -21.00 9.64
C GLU A 574 -8.80 -20.59 10.12
N PHE A 575 -8.28 -21.23 11.19
CA PHE A 575 -6.94 -20.93 11.72
C PHE A 575 -6.09 -22.19 11.84
N PHE A 576 -4.79 -22.06 11.54
CA PHE A 576 -3.78 -23.08 11.73
C PHE A 576 -2.43 -22.42 12.05
N PHE A 577 -1.80 -22.83 13.15
CA PHE A 577 -0.56 -22.23 13.66
C PHE A 577 0.17 -23.20 14.60
N THR A 578 1.35 -22.80 15.07
CA THR A 578 2.21 -23.60 15.95
C THR A 578 2.27 -23.05 17.37
N LEU A 579 2.53 -23.97 18.31
CA LEU A 579 2.94 -23.73 19.68
C LEU A 579 4.22 -24.56 19.93
N PRO A 580 5.00 -24.30 20.99
CA PRO A 580 6.20 -25.09 21.31
C PRO A 580 5.95 -26.60 21.34
N HIS A 581 4.75 -27.01 21.74
CA HIS A 581 4.42 -28.38 22.10
C HIS A 581 3.12 -28.89 21.46
N ALA A 582 2.55 -28.14 20.50
CA ALA A 582 1.35 -28.52 19.75
C ALA A 582 1.31 -27.83 18.38
N VAL A 583 0.65 -28.47 17.42
CA VAL A 583 0.17 -27.83 16.19
C VAL A 583 -1.34 -27.63 16.34
N VAL A 584 -1.83 -26.40 16.21
CA VAL A 584 -3.23 -26.04 16.50
C VAL A 584 -4.00 -25.85 15.20
N ALA A 585 -5.19 -26.43 15.12
CA ALA A 585 -6.17 -26.17 14.06
C ALA A 585 -7.50 -25.74 14.68
N ILE A 586 -8.14 -24.71 14.13
CA ILE A 586 -9.43 -24.20 14.60
C ILE A 586 -10.39 -24.11 13.41
N SER A 587 -11.58 -24.69 13.57
CA SER A 587 -12.66 -24.55 12.59
C SER A 587 -13.27 -23.16 12.62
N ALA A 588 -13.90 -22.78 11.50
CA ALA A 588 -14.91 -21.74 11.54
C ALA A 588 -16.09 -22.14 12.45
N THR A 589 -16.98 -21.18 12.71
CA THR A 589 -18.23 -21.46 13.42
C THR A 589 -19.09 -22.42 12.60
N ASP A 590 -19.33 -23.60 13.13
CA ASP A 590 -20.25 -24.63 12.63
C ASP A 590 -21.67 -24.05 12.60
N SER A 591 -22.35 -24.18 11.45
CA SER A 591 -23.55 -23.38 11.18
C SER A 591 -24.80 -23.84 11.96
N ASP A 592 -24.85 -25.11 12.37
CA ASP A 592 -25.96 -25.71 13.10
C ASP A 592 -25.78 -25.56 14.62
N THR A 593 -24.57 -25.78 15.14
CA THR A 593 -24.27 -25.78 16.57
C THR A 593 -23.83 -24.42 17.11
N ARG A 594 -23.26 -23.57 16.24
CA ARG A 594 -22.55 -22.32 16.61
C ARG A 594 -21.29 -22.53 17.46
N ASP A 595 -20.78 -23.75 17.53
CA ASP A 595 -19.49 -24.06 18.11
C ASP A 595 -18.36 -23.83 17.08
N ARG A 596 -17.13 -23.64 17.57
CA ARG A 596 -15.88 -23.86 16.83
C ARG A 596 -15.18 -25.08 17.41
N ARG A 597 -14.62 -25.95 16.57
CA ARG A 597 -13.73 -27.04 16.98
C ARG A 597 -12.30 -26.52 17.03
N MET A 598 -11.70 -26.49 18.22
CA MET A 598 -10.24 -26.43 18.37
C MET A 598 -9.69 -27.85 18.50
N VAL A 599 -8.62 -28.16 17.76
CA VAL A 599 -7.90 -29.43 17.84
C VAL A 599 -6.40 -29.17 17.95
N LEU A 600 -5.73 -29.89 18.85
CA LEU A 600 -4.28 -29.85 19.00
C LEU A 600 -3.66 -31.19 18.60
N LEU A 601 -2.63 -31.14 17.76
CA LEU A 601 -1.86 -32.27 17.26
C LEU A 601 -0.44 -32.26 17.83
N ASP A 602 0.11 -33.43 18.11
CA ASP A 602 1.50 -33.61 18.57
C ASP A 602 2.49 -33.18 17.47
N PRO A 603 3.43 -32.26 17.72
CA PRO A 603 4.35 -31.74 16.69
C PRO A 603 5.41 -32.77 16.27
N GLY A 604 5.63 -33.81 17.07
CA GLY A 604 6.54 -34.92 16.82
C GLY A 604 5.99 -35.96 15.85
N HIS A 605 4.68 -36.25 15.92
CA HIS A 605 4.04 -37.42 15.30
C HIS A 605 2.72 -37.14 14.56
N GLY A 606 2.07 -35.99 14.78
CA GLY A 606 0.79 -35.62 14.18
C GLY A 606 -0.46 -36.20 14.84
N ASN A 607 -0.32 -36.97 15.92
CA ASN A 607 -1.43 -37.56 16.66
C ASN A 607 -2.27 -36.50 17.38
N LYS A 608 -3.60 -36.62 17.41
CA LYS A 608 -4.44 -35.70 18.19
C LYS A 608 -4.17 -35.84 19.69
N MET A 609 -3.73 -34.74 20.31
CA MET A 609 -3.50 -34.64 21.75
C MET A 609 -4.84 -34.53 22.49
N TRP A 610 -5.72 -33.65 21.99
CA TRP A 610 -7.08 -33.40 22.47
C TRP A 610 -7.83 -32.48 21.49
N GLU A 611 -9.15 -32.39 21.66
CA GLU A 611 -10.00 -31.40 21.00
C GLU A 611 -11.00 -30.80 21.98
N ARG A 612 -11.48 -29.58 21.70
CA ARG A 612 -12.47 -28.87 22.52
C ARG A 612 -13.39 -28.05 21.63
N ARG A 613 -14.67 -27.98 22.01
CA ARG A 613 -15.62 -27.02 21.45
C ARG A 613 -15.56 -25.69 22.20
N ILE A 614 -15.68 -24.61 21.45
CA ILE A 614 -15.58 -23.22 21.91
C ILE A 614 -16.78 -22.47 21.33
N ALA A 615 -17.54 -21.70 22.11
CA ALA A 615 -18.69 -20.98 21.57
C ALA A 615 -18.25 -19.94 20.53
N SER A 616 -19.10 -19.56 19.58
CA SER A 616 -18.76 -18.55 18.56
C SER A 616 -18.45 -17.17 19.15
N ASP A 617 -19.01 -16.83 20.32
CA ASP A 617 -18.79 -15.58 21.03
C ASP A 617 -17.63 -15.62 22.04
N ASP A 618 -17.07 -16.78 22.37
CA ASP A 618 -15.87 -16.88 23.21
C ASP A 618 -14.64 -16.27 22.52
N SER A 619 -13.64 -15.84 23.29
CA SER A 619 -12.33 -15.43 22.76
C SER A 619 -11.21 -16.24 23.38
N MET A 620 -10.19 -16.59 22.58
CA MET A 620 -9.10 -17.45 23.01
C MET A 620 -7.74 -16.79 22.78
N LEU A 621 -6.81 -17.01 23.72
CA LEU A 621 -5.40 -16.61 23.64
C LEU A 621 -4.52 -17.83 23.95
N PHE A 622 -3.23 -17.75 23.64
CA PHE A 622 -2.24 -18.76 24.01
C PHE A 622 -1.02 -18.06 24.62
N THR A 623 -0.42 -18.70 25.62
CA THR A 623 0.75 -18.20 26.35
C THR A 623 1.48 -19.38 26.98
N GLY A 624 2.73 -19.62 26.56
CA GLY A 624 3.52 -20.80 26.90
C GLY A 624 2.77 -22.12 26.66
N ASP A 625 2.72 -22.97 27.70
CA ASP A 625 1.99 -24.25 27.69
C ASP A 625 0.49 -24.10 28.08
N THR A 626 -0.08 -22.88 27.99
CA THR A 626 -1.48 -22.59 28.38
C THR A 626 -2.31 -22.02 27.24
N ALA A 627 -3.44 -22.65 26.95
CA ALA A 627 -4.53 -22.09 26.13
C ALA A 627 -5.57 -21.42 27.03
N VAL A 628 -5.88 -20.15 26.78
CA VAL A 628 -6.71 -19.30 27.64
C VAL A 628 -8.06 -19.07 26.98
N LEU A 629 -9.10 -19.70 27.52
CA LEU A 629 -10.48 -19.54 27.05
C LEU A 629 -11.19 -18.46 27.88
N VAL A 630 -11.61 -17.37 27.23
CA VAL A 630 -12.56 -16.40 27.80
C VAL A 630 -13.97 -16.86 27.47
N ASP A 631 -14.56 -17.59 28.42
CA ASP A 631 -15.89 -18.17 28.37
C ASP A 631 -16.92 -17.08 28.72
N ARG A 632 -17.65 -16.62 27.70
CA ARG A 632 -18.60 -15.50 27.87
C ARG A 632 -19.93 -15.95 28.45
N ALA A 633 -20.35 -17.18 28.12
CA ALA A 633 -21.59 -17.78 28.61
C ALA A 633 -21.61 -17.96 30.14
N GLU A 634 -20.53 -18.47 30.74
CA GLU A 634 -20.37 -18.59 32.20
C GLU A 634 -19.71 -17.36 32.85
N SER A 635 -19.29 -16.36 32.06
CA SER A 635 -18.58 -15.16 32.52
C SER A 635 -17.33 -15.48 33.35
N ARG A 636 -16.40 -16.23 32.75
CA ARG A 636 -15.13 -16.65 33.36
C ARG A 636 -13.98 -16.68 32.35
N VAL A 637 -12.76 -16.83 32.86
CA VAL A 637 -11.56 -17.16 32.08
C VAL A 637 -10.99 -18.48 32.60
N VAL A 638 -10.70 -19.40 31.68
CA VAL A 638 -10.24 -20.76 31.98
C VAL A 638 -8.90 -21.02 31.29
N GLY A 639 -7.85 -21.26 32.08
CA GLY A 639 -6.55 -21.69 31.57
C GLY A 639 -6.52 -23.21 31.39
N LEU A 640 -6.09 -23.67 30.22
CA LEU A 640 -6.05 -25.08 29.83
C LEU A 640 -4.60 -25.50 29.54
N GLU A 641 -4.10 -26.54 30.20
CA GLU A 641 -2.74 -27.07 29.94
C GLU A 641 -2.68 -27.73 28.54
N VAL A 642 -1.85 -27.17 27.65
CA VAL A 642 -1.70 -27.63 26.27
C VAL A 642 -1.16 -29.06 26.23
N ARG A 643 -0.10 -29.37 26.97
CA ARG A 643 0.40 -30.75 27.11
C ARG A 643 -0.58 -31.74 27.76
N ARG A 644 -1.24 -31.37 28.87
CA ARG A 644 -2.07 -32.32 29.65
C ARG A 644 -3.52 -32.38 29.18
N ARG A 645 -3.74 -32.71 27.91
CA ARG A 645 -5.07 -32.98 27.34
C ARG A 645 -6.11 -31.86 27.57
N GLY A 646 -5.69 -30.59 27.63
CA GLY A 646 -6.57 -29.46 27.88
C GLY A 646 -7.18 -29.44 29.29
N TRP A 647 -6.50 -30.04 30.29
CA TRP A 647 -6.90 -29.97 31.69
C TRP A 647 -6.98 -28.51 32.16
N VAL A 648 -8.01 -28.18 32.94
CA VAL A 648 -8.17 -26.85 33.54
C VAL A 648 -7.09 -26.64 34.60
N ALA A 649 -6.10 -25.81 34.29
CA ALA A 649 -5.07 -25.35 35.22
C ALA A 649 -5.67 -24.39 36.26
N TRP A 650 -6.58 -23.52 35.80
CA TRP A 650 -7.27 -22.53 36.63
C TRP A 650 -8.58 -22.09 35.97
N ASP A 651 -9.58 -21.78 36.79
CA ASP A 651 -10.88 -21.19 36.40
C ASP A 651 -11.08 -19.94 37.27
N GLN A 652 -11.27 -18.79 36.64
CA GLN A 652 -11.44 -17.50 37.30
C GLN A 652 -12.70 -16.80 36.78
N LYS A 653 -13.69 -16.60 37.64
CA LYS A 653 -14.87 -15.80 37.29
C LYS A 653 -14.47 -14.36 36.98
N ASN A 654 -15.09 -13.78 35.97
CA ASN A 654 -14.79 -12.41 35.55
C ASN A 654 -15.01 -11.42 36.71
N PRO A 655 -14.13 -10.42 36.86
CA PRO A 655 -14.34 -9.34 37.83
C PRO A 655 -15.67 -8.65 37.53
N LYS A 656 -16.34 -8.18 38.58
CA LYS A 656 -17.61 -7.46 38.45
C LYS A 656 -17.43 -5.97 38.65
N SER A 657 -18.01 -5.17 37.76
CA SER A 657 -18.14 -3.73 37.94
C SER A 657 -19.05 -3.40 39.13
N GLN A 658 -19.04 -2.14 39.57
CA GLN A 658 -19.95 -1.65 40.62
C GLN A 658 -21.45 -1.76 40.25
N TYR A 659 -21.76 -1.99 38.97
CA TYR A 659 -23.11 -2.23 38.45
C TYR A 659 -23.40 -3.73 38.21
N GLY A 660 -22.48 -4.62 38.59
CA GLY A 660 -22.65 -6.08 38.53
C GLY A 660 -22.36 -6.72 37.17
N GLN A 661 -21.98 -5.93 36.16
CA GLN A 661 -21.53 -6.39 34.85
C GLN A 661 -20.25 -7.23 34.99
N SER A 662 -20.10 -8.26 34.15
CA SER A 662 -18.99 -9.21 34.17
C SER A 662 -18.28 -9.34 32.82
N THR A 663 -18.34 -8.27 32.01
CA THR A 663 -17.65 -8.18 30.72
C THR A 663 -16.15 -8.09 30.96
N THR A 664 -15.36 -8.90 30.25
CA THR A 664 -13.90 -8.90 30.39
C THR A 664 -13.21 -8.97 29.03
N LYS A 665 -12.04 -8.34 28.93
CA LYS A 665 -11.05 -8.56 27.87
C LYS A 665 -9.79 -9.10 28.51
N VAL A 666 -9.25 -10.19 27.98
CA VAL A 666 -7.93 -10.69 28.34
C VAL A 666 -6.96 -10.30 27.23
N VAL A 667 -5.74 -9.91 27.61
CA VAL A 667 -4.60 -9.71 26.72
C VAL A 667 -3.37 -10.39 27.33
N THR A 668 -2.43 -10.82 26.50
CA THR A 668 -1.07 -11.14 26.97
C THR A 668 -0.38 -9.87 27.44
N ALA A 669 0.48 -9.98 28.45
CA ALA A 669 1.43 -8.92 28.76
C ALA A 669 2.53 -8.94 27.70
N THR A 670 2.95 -7.76 27.25
CA THR A 670 4.03 -7.59 26.26
C THR A 670 5.24 -7.00 26.97
N THR A 671 6.41 -7.64 26.85
CA THR A 671 7.67 -7.13 27.38
C THR A 671 8.43 -6.32 26.33
N SER A 672 9.58 -5.76 26.73
CA SER A 672 10.55 -5.20 25.80
C SER A 672 11.33 -6.25 24.98
N GLY A 673 11.15 -7.55 25.28
CA GLY A 673 11.67 -8.69 24.52
C GLY A 673 10.79 -9.01 23.32
N ASP A 674 9.48 -9.13 23.52
CA ASP A 674 8.49 -9.39 22.47
C ASP A 674 8.57 -8.34 21.35
N LEU A 675 8.81 -7.07 21.73
CA LEU A 675 8.96 -5.93 20.83
C LEU A 675 10.36 -5.82 20.18
N ALA A 676 11.29 -6.74 20.49
CA ALA A 676 12.66 -6.75 19.99
C ALA A 676 12.89 -7.90 19.01
N GLY A 677 12.49 -7.68 17.76
CA GLY A 677 12.75 -8.61 16.65
C GLY A 677 12.87 -7.91 15.31
N ALA A 678 13.17 -8.69 14.28
CA ALA A 678 12.69 -8.35 12.94
C ALA A 678 11.15 -8.49 12.95
N ALA A 679 10.45 -7.55 12.33
CA ALA A 679 8.99 -7.55 12.24
C ALA A 679 8.52 -7.77 10.80
N THR A 680 7.33 -8.35 10.69
CA THR A 680 6.51 -8.33 9.47
C THR A 680 6.24 -6.90 9.01
N THR A 681 5.82 -6.72 7.76
CA THR A 681 5.45 -5.41 7.21
C THR A 681 4.28 -4.73 7.92
N GLY A 682 3.51 -5.46 8.74
CA GLY A 682 2.46 -4.91 9.61
C GLY A 682 2.93 -4.56 11.03
N GLY A 683 4.25 -4.54 11.30
CA GLY A 683 4.81 -4.21 12.63
C GLY A 683 4.71 -5.32 13.68
N VAL A 684 4.06 -6.45 13.37
CA VAL A 684 4.03 -7.64 14.24
C VAL A 684 5.39 -8.36 14.15
N PRO A 685 6.04 -8.73 15.27
CA PRO A 685 7.29 -9.50 15.27
C PRO A 685 7.22 -10.78 14.42
N PHE A 686 8.35 -11.21 13.84
CA PHE A 686 8.47 -12.52 13.18
C PHE A 686 8.55 -13.71 14.17
N ALA A 687 8.78 -13.44 15.47
CA ALA A 687 8.57 -14.43 16.52
C ALA A 687 7.06 -14.55 16.82
N GLU A 688 6.54 -15.77 16.95
CA GLU A 688 5.17 -16.01 17.43
C GLU A 688 5.01 -15.39 18.84
N PRO A 689 4.08 -14.44 19.07
CA PRO A 689 4.00 -13.64 20.29
C PRO A 689 3.28 -14.39 21.44
N MET A 690 3.72 -15.62 21.70
CA MET A 690 3.01 -16.59 22.54
C MET A 690 3.90 -17.26 23.60
N ASP A 691 5.17 -16.87 23.74
CA ASP A 691 6.19 -17.78 24.32
C ASP A 691 7.16 -17.14 25.34
N ASP A 692 7.35 -15.83 25.33
CA ASP A 692 8.31 -15.12 26.20
C ASP A 692 7.70 -14.42 27.43
N ASP A 693 6.37 -14.28 27.51
CA ASP A 693 5.66 -13.87 28.73
C ASP A 693 4.43 -14.74 29.03
N GLU A 694 4.47 -15.44 30.17
CA GLU A 694 3.36 -16.22 30.72
C GLU A 694 2.26 -15.36 31.37
N ARG A 695 2.46 -14.04 31.47
CA ARG A 695 1.54 -13.14 32.18
C ARG A 695 0.38 -12.69 31.30
N LEU A 696 -0.81 -12.70 31.89
CA LEU A 696 -2.06 -12.24 31.29
C LEU A 696 -2.60 -11.04 32.06
N VAL A 697 -3.13 -10.04 31.37
CA VAL A 697 -3.87 -8.94 31.97
C VAL A 697 -5.35 -9.14 31.66
N GLN A 698 -6.12 -9.49 32.70
CA GLN A 698 -7.58 -9.50 32.65
C GLN A 698 -8.12 -8.11 33.00
N ILE A 699 -8.78 -7.47 32.04
CA ILE A 699 -9.42 -6.16 32.19
C ILE A 699 -10.93 -6.39 32.33
N GLY A 700 -11.53 -5.91 33.43
CA GLY A 700 -12.98 -5.84 33.59
C GLY A 700 -13.53 -4.48 33.12
N ALA A 701 -14.80 -4.46 32.73
CA ALA A 701 -15.59 -3.24 32.48
C ALA A 701 -16.77 -3.16 33.46
#